data_AF-A0AAX4I403-F1
#
_entry.id   AF-A0AAX4I403-F1
#
_cell.length_a   1.000
_cell.length_b   1.000
_cell.length_c   1.000
_cell.angle_alpha   90.00
_cell.angle_beta   90.00
_cell.angle_gamma   90.00
#
_symmetry.space_group_name_H-M   'P 1'
#
loop_
_entity.id
_entity.type
_entity.pdbx_description
1 polymer ?
#
loop_
_entity_poly.entity_id
_entity_poly.type
_entity_poly.pdbx_seq_one_letter_code
_entity_poly.pdbx_strand_id
1 'polypeptide(L)'
;MSQRTLFRDIACRNTFVCQSCRSIFKSSPPQSWAIRYSSRVAQLGARQRSSTQTTQNNHSATQSSRADPNTNTAAAALLKELTQKRTGEPILKFFEKGETGKVQQLGTEDAFTDSVGGVADLEKDLKLDIASDMRSILSRLQEEGALATYGITDVESIAKDFEGKLGDASNPEDMMARLDDYIKDLESQLDAAGFDVSGFDDSNPVATMDVIEATSRQDPSKRKKHPPIPQIPENVWSFNQRKRIARLNALLSRTTKEIRRGENVTAKTAQSVWKTYSAARQSLAKAWAHVPQDVWNFLWEVLSLDEPQNRSRLTYLSLLARDMSEAKVALSPSQQLVTVEAMFVDGWETKAIEGWKRCISTLGDSGADTFQEFWELGVRMFCQQGDLAQAERAVNKLLERQLDPRILMPYIRSCAANPADEARTKAWDAYRRMRDLLGTSMSLEDYDQVISFFLTTNQTEPALQAFVDMMSSGTVELKGRERLPTQIGNKFFFGKWLKRLIGAGDLDGAHSVFIFMRSKGIEAATIQVNGLIGAWQRSGGADNLEKADKLAWDMINARINFVRNRRRLSSMEGPVRIVEVNGNAELGAMPKATLETFSLLAENYRIRRLQGEIEKLWDAFRKAEISPDAFMMNQLLESYSQNGNVFEARQLYRSLVYERKVKPDPYTFMALWKMLGANRLHNVSGEELDNEVKVTRETFAEMVRFSAVFEAEGFDGQLARKVLHTFRRLKDNLGIVTALRAFEVVFKFTPPEVLGLEMLLETTSLAWETAQARQKLRLVKRRIDAHVENRQKLLGQSTTLDEMTPKQRGEELSHYMQTVYLQEVGPVPESYVAQVAKEMGVYDILAKA
;
A
#
# COMPACT_ATOMS: atom_id res chain seq x y z
N MET A 1 -19.38 16.11 -23.30
CA MET A 1 -18.87 15.91 -21.92
C MET A 1 -17.37 16.02 -21.99
N SER A 2 -16.79 17.09 -21.42
CA SER A 2 -15.34 17.36 -21.45
C SER A 2 -14.60 16.18 -20.80
N GLN A 3 -13.79 15.50 -21.60
CA GLN A 3 -12.87 14.48 -21.14
C GLN A 3 -11.76 15.22 -20.40
N ARG A 4 -11.87 15.27 -19.07
CA ARG A 4 -10.89 15.91 -18.20
C ARG A 4 -9.48 15.45 -18.57
N THR A 5 -8.57 16.41 -18.77
CA THR A 5 -7.16 16.12 -19.07
C THR A 5 -6.50 15.31 -17.95
N LEU A 6 -5.85 14.22 -18.33
CA LEU A 6 -5.39 13.14 -17.43
C LEU A 6 -4.10 13.49 -16.69
N PHE A 7 -3.37 14.48 -17.20
CA PHE A 7 -2.22 15.07 -16.54
C PHE A 7 -2.49 15.64 -15.14
N ARG A 8 -3.76 15.86 -14.73
CA ARG A 8 -4.08 16.27 -13.35
C ARG A 8 -3.78 15.18 -12.30
N ASP A 9 -3.88 13.91 -12.67
CA ASP A 9 -3.81 12.78 -11.71
C ASP A 9 -2.42 12.16 -11.58
N ILE A 10 -1.46 12.57 -12.40
CA ILE A 10 -0.05 12.33 -12.09
C ILE A 10 0.36 13.36 -11.04
N ALA A 11 -0.07 13.11 -9.80
CA ALA A 11 0.64 13.60 -8.63
C ALA A 11 2.09 13.15 -8.77
N CYS A 12 2.94 14.04 -9.29
CA CYS A 12 4.38 13.89 -9.44
C CYS A 12 5.03 13.77 -8.06
N ARG A 13 4.86 12.61 -7.42
CA ARG A 13 5.67 12.17 -6.29
C ARG A 13 7.04 11.81 -6.86
N ASN A 14 8.03 12.66 -6.58
CA ASN A 14 9.46 12.41 -6.81
C ASN A 14 9.88 11.14 -6.06
N THR A 15 9.70 9.96 -6.65
CA THR A 15 10.32 8.71 -6.20
C THR A 15 10.26 7.69 -7.33
N PHE A 16 11.38 7.46 -8.02
CA PHE A 16 11.57 6.25 -8.83
C PHE A 16 11.72 5.07 -7.86
N VAL A 17 10.60 4.45 -7.48
CA VAL A 17 10.59 3.25 -6.64
C VAL A 17 10.18 2.06 -7.49
N CYS A 18 11.06 1.06 -7.53
CA CYS A 18 10.88 -0.25 -8.17
C CYS A 18 9.57 -0.93 -7.75
N GLN A 19 8.96 -1.67 -8.67
CA GLN A 19 7.65 -2.32 -8.55
C GLN A 19 7.57 -3.32 -7.38
N SER A 20 8.69 -3.92 -6.97
CA SER A 20 8.81 -4.82 -5.80
C SER A 20 8.73 -4.08 -4.46
N CYS A 21 9.08 -2.79 -4.44
CA CYS A 21 9.02 -1.95 -3.23
C CYS A 21 7.63 -1.33 -3.05
N ARG A 22 6.85 -1.15 -4.13
CA ARG A 22 5.49 -0.58 -4.10
C ARG A 22 4.41 -1.54 -3.59
N SER A 23 4.61 -2.86 -3.68
CA SER A 23 3.70 -3.85 -3.09
C SER A 23 3.74 -3.84 -1.55
N ILE A 24 4.81 -3.31 -0.95
CA ILE A 24 4.95 -3.14 0.50
C ILE A 24 4.15 -1.91 0.99
N PHE A 25 4.00 -0.87 0.16
CA PHE A 25 3.30 0.37 0.55
C PHE A 25 1.77 0.32 0.43
N LYS A 26 1.19 -0.74 -0.15
CA LYS A 26 -0.27 -0.92 -0.25
C LYS A 26 -0.88 -1.75 0.88
N SER A 27 -0.12 -2.14 1.89
CA SER A 27 -0.73 -2.54 3.16
C SER A 27 -1.21 -1.28 3.87
N SER A 28 -2.52 -1.21 4.14
CA SER A 28 -3.15 -0.24 5.06
C SER A 28 -2.28 -0.01 6.30
N PRO A 29 -2.27 1.19 6.93
CA PRO A 29 -1.68 1.31 8.26
C PRO A 29 -2.29 0.24 9.16
N PRO A 30 -1.49 -0.52 9.95
CA PRO A 30 -2.08 -1.30 11.01
C PRO A 30 -2.82 -0.32 11.93
N GLN A 31 -4.10 -0.60 12.18
CA GLN A 31 -4.80 -0.01 13.31
C GLN A 31 -3.91 -0.12 14.55
N SER A 32 -3.92 0.93 15.36
CA SER A 32 -3.34 0.98 16.71
C SER A 32 -3.49 -0.36 17.42
N TRP A 33 -2.35 -0.88 17.85
CA TRP A 33 -2.10 -2.20 18.42
C TRP A 33 -3.24 -2.86 19.22
N ALA A 34 -3.77 -3.94 18.66
CA ALA A 34 -4.01 -5.18 19.40
C ALA A 34 -2.84 -6.14 19.08
N ILE A 35 -1.76 -6.12 19.87
CA ILE A 35 -0.69 -7.10 19.72
C ILE A 35 -1.09 -8.38 20.44
N ARG A 36 -1.42 -9.41 19.65
CA ARG A 36 -1.30 -10.80 20.06
C ARG A 36 0.19 -11.18 20.02
N TYR A 37 0.80 -11.42 21.17
CA TYR A 37 2.10 -12.08 21.24
C TYR A 37 1.88 -13.60 21.37
N SER A 38 2.22 -14.35 20.33
CA SER A 38 2.61 -15.76 20.47
C SER A 38 4.13 -15.81 20.61
N SER A 39 4.58 -16.66 21.54
CA SER A 39 5.95 -16.75 21.99
C SER A 39 6.72 -17.80 21.19
N ARG A 40 7.62 -17.37 20.31
CA ARG A 40 8.75 -18.19 19.84
C ARG A 40 9.95 -17.29 19.53
N VAL A 41 10.95 -17.30 20.40
CA VAL A 41 12.30 -16.80 20.11
C VAL A 41 13.34 -17.81 20.59
N ALA A 42 14.27 -18.09 19.68
CA ALA A 42 15.64 -18.59 19.84
C ALA A 42 15.90 -20.02 20.34
N GLN A 43 16.39 -20.85 19.41
CA GLN A 43 17.61 -21.62 19.64
C GLN A 43 18.62 -21.22 18.55
N LEU A 44 19.83 -20.86 18.96
CA LEU A 44 21.10 -21.45 18.51
C LEU A 44 22.26 -20.46 18.75
N GLY A 45 23.02 -20.74 19.81
CA GLY A 45 24.36 -20.22 20.05
C GLY A 45 25.38 -21.36 19.94
N ALA A 46 26.32 -21.18 19.01
CA ALA A 46 27.69 -21.69 18.88
C ALA A 46 28.16 -22.99 19.61
N ARG A 47 28.75 -23.89 18.81
CA ARG A 47 29.99 -24.61 19.18
C ARG A 47 30.87 -24.88 17.95
N GLN A 48 32.17 -24.67 18.12
CA GLN A 48 33.25 -24.69 17.12
C GLN A 48 33.90 -26.07 16.91
N ARG A 49 34.66 -26.19 15.79
CA ARG A 49 35.76 -27.13 15.44
C ARG A 49 35.33 -28.57 15.10
N SER A 50 35.94 -29.33 14.19
CA SER A 50 37.16 -29.22 13.37
C SER A 50 37.12 -30.28 12.24
N SER A 51 37.94 -30.09 11.21
CA SER A 51 38.30 -31.05 10.15
C SER A 51 38.80 -32.41 10.65
N THR A 52 38.51 -33.51 9.94
CA THR A 52 39.50 -34.38 9.25
C THR A 52 38.84 -35.56 8.54
N GLN A 53 39.41 -35.91 7.40
CA GLN A 53 39.18 -37.11 6.58
C GLN A 53 39.39 -38.41 7.39
N THR A 54 38.75 -39.52 7.00
CA THR A 54 39.36 -40.62 6.20
C THR A 54 38.65 -41.96 6.47
N THR A 55 38.49 -42.74 5.40
CA THR A 55 38.45 -44.23 5.32
C THR A 55 37.26 -45.02 5.87
N GLN A 56 36.50 -45.55 4.90
CA GLN A 56 36.22 -46.98 4.69
C GLN A 56 36.38 -47.92 5.90
N ASN A 57 35.30 -48.60 6.27
CA ASN A 57 35.24 -50.04 6.01
C ASN A 57 33.82 -50.62 6.09
N ASN A 58 33.56 -51.49 5.13
CA ASN A 58 32.39 -52.35 4.98
C ASN A 58 32.28 -53.38 6.12
N HIS A 59 31.05 -53.77 6.43
CA HIS A 59 30.55 -55.17 6.46
C HIS A 59 29.02 -55.07 6.69
N SER A 60 28.16 -55.31 5.68
CA SER A 60 27.55 -56.60 5.31
C SER A 60 26.93 -57.33 6.52
N ALA A 61 25.66 -57.75 6.53
CA ALA A 61 24.97 -58.41 5.43
C ALA A 61 23.43 -58.49 5.60
N THR A 62 22.75 -58.43 4.45
CA THR A 62 21.60 -59.26 4.00
C THR A 62 20.22 -59.13 4.68
N GLN A 63 19.07 -59.10 3.98
CA GLN A 63 18.78 -59.46 2.58
C GLN A 63 17.39 -58.93 2.12
N SER A 64 17.29 -58.68 0.79
CA SER A 64 16.09 -58.75 -0.08
C SER A 64 15.15 -57.52 -0.12
N SER A 65 14.80 -56.89 -1.26
CA SER A 65 14.67 -57.37 -2.65
C SER A 65 14.80 -56.25 -3.72
N ARG A 66 15.54 -56.59 -4.81
CA ARG A 66 15.52 -56.16 -6.23
C ARG A 66 15.42 -54.66 -6.62
N ALA A 67 16.48 -54.20 -7.28
CA ALA A 67 16.59 -52.96 -8.04
C ALA A 67 16.30 -53.18 -9.55
N ASP A 68 15.62 -52.22 -10.19
CA ASP A 68 15.41 -52.18 -11.64
C ASP A 68 16.62 -51.58 -12.40
N PRO A 69 16.98 -52.10 -13.58
CA PRO A 69 18.21 -51.79 -14.32
C PRO A 69 18.23 -50.45 -15.11
N ASN A 70 17.19 -49.61 -14.99
CA ASN A 70 17.01 -48.45 -15.89
C ASN A 70 17.72 -47.14 -15.47
N THR A 71 18.24 -47.05 -14.25
CA THR A 71 18.81 -45.78 -13.75
C THR A 71 20.22 -45.51 -14.27
N ASN A 72 21.03 -46.56 -14.50
CA ASN A 72 22.40 -46.41 -14.97
C ASN A 72 22.49 -46.14 -16.49
N THR A 73 21.52 -46.60 -17.28
CA THR A 73 21.41 -46.25 -18.71
C THR A 73 20.92 -44.81 -18.91
N ALA A 74 19.98 -44.34 -18.09
CA ALA A 74 19.49 -42.96 -18.13
C ALA A 74 20.57 -41.94 -17.73
N ALA A 75 21.38 -42.27 -16.71
CA ALA A 75 22.49 -41.42 -16.28
C ALA A 75 23.61 -41.34 -17.34
N ALA A 76 23.90 -42.46 -18.02
CA ALA A 76 24.87 -42.49 -19.11
C ALA A 76 24.37 -41.74 -20.37
N ALA A 77 23.06 -41.77 -20.66
CA ALA A 77 22.45 -41.00 -21.75
C ALA A 77 22.48 -39.49 -21.47
N LEU A 78 22.18 -39.07 -20.24
CA LEU A 78 22.23 -37.66 -19.80
C LEU A 78 23.63 -37.05 -19.87
N LEU A 79 24.67 -37.81 -19.51
CA LEU A 79 26.07 -37.37 -19.66
C LEU A 79 26.49 -37.22 -21.12
N LYS A 80 25.91 -38.01 -22.02
CA LYS A 80 26.15 -37.96 -23.47
C LYS A 80 25.42 -36.79 -24.14
N GLU A 81 24.23 -36.43 -23.68
CA GLU A 81 23.47 -35.26 -24.16
C GLU A 81 24.07 -33.93 -23.65
N LEU A 82 24.52 -33.87 -22.40
CA LEU A 82 25.11 -32.65 -21.82
C LEU A 82 26.47 -32.27 -22.42
N THR A 83 27.17 -33.22 -23.06
CA THR A 83 28.45 -32.96 -23.73
C THR A 83 28.29 -32.52 -25.19
N GLN A 84 27.11 -32.65 -25.80
CA GLN A 84 26.91 -32.41 -27.23
C GLN A 84 26.32 -31.04 -27.63
N LYS A 85 25.80 -30.22 -26.71
CA LYS A 85 25.19 -28.94 -27.11
C LYS A 85 25.54 -27.78 -26.17
N ARG A 86 26.56 -27.00 -26.57
CA ARG A 86 26.75 -25.61 -26.13
C ARG A 86 25.90 -24.68 -27.00
N THR A 87 24.79 -24.18 -26.50
CA THR A 87 24.24 -22.83 -26.78
C THR A 87 23.17 -22.50 -25.73
N GLY A 88 23.30 -21.35 -25.05
CA GLY A 88 22.57 -21.05 -23.81
C GLY A 88 21.12 -20.59 -23.97
N GLU A 89 20.17 -21.52 -23.74
CA GLU A 89 18.79 -21.24 -23.31
C GLU A 89 18.34 -22.26 -22.24
N PRO A 90 17.51 -21.88 -21.24
CA PRO A 90 17.12 -22.76 -20.13
C PRO A 90 15.97 -23.73 -20.48
N ILE A 91 16.10 -25.01 -20.09
CA ILE A 91 15.12 -26.08 -20.34
C ILE A 91 14.00 -26.04 -19.29
N LEU A 92 12.74 -25.85 -19.71
CA LEU A 92 11.54 -25.96 -18.87
C LEU A 92 10.92 -27.37 -19.01
N LYS A 93 10.52 -27.97 -17.88
CA LYS A 93 9.87 -29.30 -17.82
C LYS A 93 8.50 -29.18 -17.17
N PHE A 94 7.47 -29.74 -17.81
CA PHE A 94 6.06 -29.65 -17.39
C PHE A 94 5.63 -30.90 -16.63
N PHE A 95 4.80 -30.73 -15.60
CA PHE A 95 4.34 -31.82 -14.74
C PHE A 95 2.84 -31.67 -14.46
N GLU A 96 2.15 -32.79 -14.43
CA GLU A 96 0.73 -32.89 -14.09
C GLU A 96 0.53 -33.79 -12.88
N LYS A 97 -0.43 -33.43 -12.01
CA LYS A 97 -0.76 -34.18 -10.80
C LYS A 97 -2.15 -34.77 -10.99
N GLY A 98 -2.22 -36.07 -11.22
CA GLY A 98 -3.51 -36.78 -11.30
C GLY A 98 -4.25 -36.73 -9.96
N GLU A 99 -5.55 -36.99 -9.98
CA GLU A 99 -6.46 -36.82 -8.83
C GLU A 99 -6.09 -37.66 -7.58
N THR A 100 -5.28 -38.70 -7.72
CA THR A 100 -4.75 -39.51 -6.60
C THR A 100 -3.41 -39.00 -6.03
N GLY A 101 -2.91 -37.87 -6.53
CA GLY A 101 -1.79 -37.13 -5.95
C GLY A 101 -0.38 -37.53 -6.40
N LYS A 102 -0.22 -38.47 -7.35
CA LYS A 102 1.08 -38.74 -7.99
C LYS A 102 1.32 -37.79 -9.16
N VAL A 103 2.57 -37.33 -9.28
CA VAL A 103 3.01 -36.35 -10.29
C VAL A 103 3.67 -37.09 -11.45
N GLN A 104 3.17 -36.90 -12.68
CA GLN A 104 3.78 -37.39 -13.92
C GLN A 104 4.34 -36.22 -14.73
N GLN A 105 5.47 -36.43 -15.40
CA GLN A 105 6.10 -35.42 -16.23
C GLN A 105 5.55 -35.51 -17.66
N LEU A 106 5.03 -34.40 -18.18
CA LEU A 106 4.58 -34.28 -19.57
C LEU A 106 5.77 -33.88 -20.46
N GLY A 107 5.85 -34.49 -21.64
CA GLY A 107 7.03 -34.41 -22.52
C GLY A 107 7.13 -33.12 -23.34
N THR A 108 6.02 -32.45 -23.64
CA THR A 108 5.96 -31.29 -24.54
C THR A 108 4.95 -30.25 -24.05
N GLU A 109 5.16 -28.98 -24.41
CA GLU A 109 4.29 -27.84 -24.05
C GLU A 109 2.86 -28.01 -24.61
N ASP A 110 2.74 -28.60 -25.81
CA ASP A 110 1.46 -28.85 -26.48
C ASP A 110 0.55 -29.80 -25.68
N ALA A 111 1.13 -30.84 -25.07
CA ALA A 111 0.40 -31.82 -24.25
C ALA A 111 -0.14 -31.20 -22.94
N PHE A 112 0.53 -30.16 -22.42
CA PHE A 112 0.04 -29.41 -21.26
C PHE A 112 -1.16 -28.53 -21.63
N THR A 113 -1.13 -27.89 -22.81
CA THR A 113 -2.27 -27.10 -23.30
C THR A 113 -3.51 -27.95 -23.62
N ASP A 114 -3.33 -29.18 -24.12
CA ASP A 114 -4.45 -30.07 -24.42
C ASP A 114 -5.14 -30.60 -23.16
N SER A 115 -4.38 -30.92 -22.09
CA SER A 115 -4.97 -31.34 -20.81
C SER A 115 -5.75 -30.21 -20.12
N VAL A 116 -5.25 -28.96 -20.21
CA VAL A 116 -5.93 -27.78 -19.65
C VAL A 116 -7.18 -27.39 -20.46
N GLY A 117 -7.32 -27.88 -21.70
CA GLY A 117 -8.32 -27.41 -22.67
C GLY A 117 -9.70 -28.07 -22.62
N GLY A 118 -9.90 -29.19 -21.91
CA GLY A 118 -11.22 -29.83 -21.78
C GLY A 118 -11.94 -30.11 -23.12
N VAL A 119 -11.18 -30.43 -24.17
CA VAL A 119 -11.68 -30.49 -25.56
C VAL A 119 -12.64 -31.68 -25.79
N ALA A 120 -12.48 -32.78 -25.06
CA ALA A 120 -13.29 -33.98 -25.23
C ALA A 120 -14.76 -33.81 -24.76
N ASP A 121 -14.98 -33.04 -23.70
CA ASP A 121 -16.33 -32.75 -23.20
C ASP A 121 -17.04 -31.74 -24.13
N LEU A 122 -16.28 -30.79 -24.67
CA LEU A 122 -16.79 -29.78 -25.62
C LEU A 122 -17.16 -30.38 -26.99
N GLU A 123 -16.47 -31.43 -27.44
CA GLU A 123 -16.76 -32.11 -28.71
C GLU A 123 -18.10 -32.88 -28.66
N LYS A 124 -18.45 -33.41 -27.49
CA LYS A 124 -19.69 -34.15 -27.28
C LYS A 124 -20.91 -33.21 -27.25
N ASP A 125 -20.75 -32.04 -26.65
CA ASP A 125 -21.77 -30.99 -26.61
C ASP A 125 -21.98 -30.37 -28.01
N LEU A 126 -20.91 -30.17 -28.78
CA LEU A 126 -20.97 -29.63 -30.15
C LEU A 126 -21.75 -30.56 -31.12
N LYS A 127 -21.60 -31.88 -30.98
CA LYS A 127 -22.35 -32.87 -31.81
C LYS A 127 -23.85 -32.86 -31.49
N LEU A 128 -24.22 -32.63 -30.23
CA LEU A 128 -25.62 -32.54 -29.80
C LEU A 128 -26.28 -31.23 -30.26
N ASP A 129 -25.56 -30.11 -30.20
CA ASP A 129 -26.08 -28.80 -30.59
C ASP A 129 -26.28 -28.67 -32.11
N ILE A 130 -25.34 -29.15 -32.94
CA ILE A 130 -25.46 -29.07 -34.41
C ILE A 130 -26.66 -29.89 -34.93
N ALA A 131 -26.88 -31.09 -34.36
CA ALA A 131 -28.01 -31.93 -34.75
C ALA A 131 -29.36 -31.37 -34.27
N SER A 132 -29.38 -30.67 -33.12
CA SER A 132 -30.55 -29.98 -32.59
C SER A 132 -30.93 -28.77 -33.44
N ASP A 133 -29.94 -27.94 -33.81
CA ASP A 133 -30.16 -26.72 -34.58
C ASP A 133 -30.63 -27.02 -36.00
N MET A 134 -30.13 -28.09 -36.63
CA MET A 134 -30.58 -28.47 -37.98
C MET A 134 -32.03 -29.00 -37.98
N ARG A 135 -32.41 -29.79 -36.97
CA ARG A 135 -33.81 -30.21 -36.78
C ARG A 135 -34.72 -29.01 -36.57
N SER A 136 -34.29 -28.03 -35.78
CA SER A 136 -35.01 -26.78 -35.56
C SER A 136 -35.21 -25.99 -36.86
N ILE A 137 -34.18 -25.89 -37.71
CA ILE A 137 -34.25 -25.16 -38.98
C ILE A 137 -35.17 -25.86 -39.98
N LEU A 138 -35.09 -27.19 -40.09
CA LEU A 138 -35.94 -27.97 -41.00
C LEU A 138 -37.42 -27.97 -40.58
N SER A 139 -37.71 -28.09 -39.28
CA SER A 139 -39.08 -27.93 -38.77
C SER A 139 -39.63 -26.52 -39.01
N ARG A 140 -38.79 -25.48 -38.89
CA ARG A 140 -39.22 -24.10 -39.14
C ARG A 140 -39.51 -23.83 -40.62
N LEU A 141 -38.71 -24.40 -41.53
CA LEU A 141 -38.95 -24.31 -42.98
C LEU A 141 -40.18 -25.13 -43.43
N GLN A 142 -40.56 -26.18 -42.68
CA GLN A 142 -41.79 -26.94 -42.90
C GLN A 142 -43.03 -26.17 -42.43
N GLU A 143 -42.97 -25.49 -41.29
CA GLU A 143 -44.05 -24.64 -40.78
C GLU A 143 -44.32 -23.42 -41.68
N GLU A 144 -43.29 -22.90 -42.35
CA GLU A 144 -43.40 -21.76 -43.27
C GLU A 144 -43.90 -22.15 -44.68
N GLY A 145 -44.18 -23.44 -44.93
CA GLY A 145 -44.75 -23.95 -46.18
C GLY A 145 -43.82 -23.85 -47.40
N ALA A 146 -42.61 -23.32 -47.23
CA ALA A 146 -41.65 -23.08 -48.29
C ALA A 146 -41.04 -24.36 -48.88
N LEU A 147 -41.17 -25.53 -48.23
CA LEU A 147 -40.63 -26.82 -48.70
C LEU A 147 -41.61 -27.63 -49.55
N ALA A 148 -42.92 -27.38 -49.45
CA ALA A 148 -43.93 -28.03 -50.29
C ALA A 148 -43.89 -27.54 -51.75
N THR A 149 -43.37 -26.32 -51.99
CA THR A 149 -43.13 -25.79 -53.33
C THR A 149 -41.91 -26.38 -54.04
N TYR A 150 -41.09 -27.17 -53.33
CA TYR A 150 -39.89 -27.82 -53.88
C TYR A 150 -39.93 -29.36 -53.86
N GLY A 151 -41.11 -29.97 -53.65
CA GLY A 151 -41.32 -31.41 -53.87
C GLY A 151 -40.70 -32.36 -52.82
N ILE A 152 -40.23 -31.86 -51.68
CA ILE A 152 -39.65 -32.68 -50.62
C ILE A 152 -40.74 -32.99 -49.58
N THR A 153 -41.23 -34.23 -49.56
CA THR A 153 -42.38 -34.63 -48.71
C THR A 153 -42.00 -35.45 -47.47
N ASP A 154 -40.74 -35.87 -47.31
CA ASP A 154 -40.33 -36.67 -46.15
C ASP A 154 -38.98 -36.21 -45.56
N VAL A 155 -39.07 -35.29 -44.60
CA VAL A 155 -37.93 -34.62 -43.95
C VAL A 155 -37.21 -35.55 -42.96
N GLU A 156 -37.92 -36.53 -42.41
CA GLU A 156 -37.37 -37.49 -41.43
C GLU A 156 -36.37 -38.47 -42.09
N SER A 157 -36.58 -38.76 -43.38
CA SER A 157 -35.67 -39.55 -44.22
C SER A 157 -34.32 -38.85 -44.45
N ILE A 158 -34.35 -37.55 -44.76
CA ILE A 158 -33.15 -36.74 -45.02
C ILE A 158 -32.33 -36.56 -43.74
N ALA A 159 -33.00 -36.31 -42.61
CA ALA A 159 -32.34 -36.22 -41.31
C ALA A 159 -31.65 -37.55 -40.93
N LYS A 160 -32.28 -38.70 -41.19
CA LYS A 160 -31.69 -40.03 -40.95
C LYS A 160 -30.55 -40.38 -41.89
N ASP A 161 -30.63 -40.02 -43.17
CA ASP A 161 -29.54 -40.28 -44.12
C ASP A 161 -28.31 -39.43 -43.81
N PHE A 162 -28.52 -38.19 -43.34
CA PHE A 162 -27.47 -37.30 -42.85
C PHE A 162 -26.82 -37.81 -41.54
N GLU A 163 -27.62 -38.27 -40.57
CA GLU A 163 -27.10 -38.85 -39.32
C GLU A 163 -26.36 -40.19 -39.58
N GLY A 164 -26.84 -41.02 -40.50
CA GLY A 164 -26.21 -42.29 -40.86
C GLY A 164 -24.83 -42.14 -41.53
N LYS A 165 -24.64 -41.11 -42.36
CA LYS A 165 -23.35 -40.83 -43.03
C LYS A 165 -22.30 -40.18 -42.13
N LEU A 166 -22.73 -39.55 -41.03
CA LEU A 166 -21.86 -38.93 -40.01
C LEU A 166 -21.48 -39.87 -38.85
N GLY A 167 -22.22 -40.98 -38.67
CA GLY A 167 -22.18 -41.82 -37.47
C GLY A 167 -20.85 -42.49 -37.10
N ASP A 168 -19.87 -42.58 -38.02
CA ASP A 168 -18.59 -43.29 -37.77
C ASP A 168 -17.34 -42.42 -38.01
N ALA A 169 -17.49 -41.09 -38.13
CA ALA A 169 -16.36 -40.18 -38.34
C ALA A 169 -15.72 -39.75 -37.01
N SER A 170 -14.43 -40.06 -36.83
CA SER A 170 -13.67 -39.79 -35.60
C SER A 170 -12.86 -38.48 -35.62
N ASN A 171 -12.86 -37.71 -36.72
CA ASN A 171 -12.04 -36.50 -36.88
C ASN A 171 -12.84 -35.35 -37.55
N PRO A 172 -12.72 -34.07 -37.11
CA PRO A 172 -13.58 -32.97 -37.58
C PRO A 172 -13.29 -32.50 -39.02
N GLU A 173 -12.06 -32.66 -39.51
CA GLU A 173 -11.71 -32.35 -40.91
C GLU A 173 -12.37 -33.33 -41.89
N ASP A 174 -12.51 -34.59 -41.51
CA ASP A 174 -13.20 -35.63 -42.31
C ASP A 174 -14.71 -35.41 -42.33
N MET A 175 -15.28 -34.83 -41.25
CA MET A 175 -16.70 -34.41 -41.23
C MET A 175 -16.96 -33.22 -42.16
N MET A 176 -16.07 -32.23 -42.21
CA MET A 176 -16.24 -31.06 -43.11
C MET A 176 -16.09 -31.45 -44.58
N ALA A 177 -15.15 -32.35 -44.90
CA ALA A 177 -14.99 -32.86 -46.27
C ALA A 177 -16.23 -33.62 -46.75
N ARG A 178 -16.83 -34.48 -45.91
CA ARG A 178 -18.08 -35.19 -46.24
C ARG A 178 -19.28 -34.26 -46.34
N LEU A 179 -19.29 -33.16 -45.59
CA LEU A 179 -20.31 -32.11 -45.68
C LEU A 179 -20.20 -31.35 -47.00
N ASP A 180 -18.98 -31.00 -47.42
CA ASP A 180 -18.72 -30.35 -48.71
C ASP A 180 -19.08 -31.27 -49.90
N ASP A 181 -18.80 -32.58 -49.79
CA ASP A 181 -19.17 -33.56 -50.82
C ASP A 181 -20.70 -33.74 -50.91
N TYR A 182 -21.40 -33.72 -49.78
CA TYR A 182 -22.87 -33.79 -49.75
C TYR A 182 -23.54 -32.50 -50.26
N ILE A 183 -22.95 -31.33 -49.96
CA ILE A 183 -23.41 -30.04 -50.50
C ILE A 183 -23.21 -29.98 -52.02
N LYS A 184 -22.07 -30.46 -52.54
CA LYS A 184 -21.84 -30.57 -53.98
C LYS A 184 -22.77 -31.55 -54.68
N ASP A 185 -23.13 -32.67 -54.05
CA ASP A 185 -24.11 -33.61 -54.58
C ASP A 185 -25.51 -32.96 -54.67
N LEU A 186 -25.89 -32.18 -53.65
CA LEU A 186 -27.14 -31.39 -53.67
C LEU A 186 -27.12 -30.26 -54.71
N GLU A 187 -26.01 -29.53 -54.85
CA GLU A 187 -25.84 -28.51 -55.90
C GLU A 187 -25.92 -29.12 -57.30
N SER A 188 -25.30 -30.28 -57.53
CA SER A 188 -25.39 -31.01 -58.80
C SER A 188 -26.81 -31.51 -59.11
N GLN A 189 -27.57 -31.91 -58.09
CA GLN A 189 -28.97 -32.32 -58.25
C GLN A 189 -29.90 -31.14 -58.54
N LEU A 190 -29.57 -29.95 -58.02
CA LEU A 190 -30.30 -28.70 -58.28
C LEU A 190 -29.96 -28.10 -59.66
N ASP A 191 -28.71 -28.19 -60.12
CA ASP A 191 -28.29 -27.82 -61.48
C ASP A 191 -28.95 -28.74 -62.54
N ALA A 192 -29.06 -30.05 -62.25
CA ALA A 192 -29.78 -31.00 -63.11
C ALA A 192 -31.30 -30.69 -63.19
N ALA A 193 -31.84 -29.95 -62.23
CA ALA A 193 -33.22 -29.45 -62.21
C ALA A 193 -33.38 -28.04 -62.84
N GLY A 194 -32.28 -27.37 -63.24
CA GLY A 194 -32.29 -26.25 -64.19
C GLY A 194 -32.31 -24.81 -63.64
N PHE A 195 -31.56 -24.47 -62.57
CA PHE A 195 -31.50 -23.10 -62.01
C PHE A 195 -30.11 -22.43 -62.17
N ASP A 196 -30.04 -21.11 -62.48
CA ASP A 196 -28.80 -20.33 -62.77
C ASP A 196 -28.51 -19.27 -61.69
N VAL A 197 -27.24 -19.14 -61.25
CA VAL A 197 -26.80 -18.33 -60.08
C VAL A 197 -25.58 -17.45 -60.39
N SER A 198 -25.64 -16.63 -61.44
CA SER A 198 -24.57 -15.66 -61.76
C SER A 198 -25.07 -14.22 -61.90
N GLY A 199 -24.71 -13.35 -60.94
CA GLY A 199 -24.93 -11.90 -61.08
C GLY A 199 -24.56 -11.06 -59.86
N PHE A 200 -23.33 -10.51 -59.82
CA PHE A 200 -22.94 -9.31 -59.05
C PHE A 200 -21.61 -8.74 -59.61
N ASP A 201 -21.55 -7.44 -59.94
CA ASP A 201 -20.37 -6.69 -60.48
C ASP A 201 -20.20 -5.31 -59.79
N ASP A 202 -18.95 -4.86 -59.62
CA ASP A 202 -18.41 -3.83 -58.72
C ASP A 202 -17.78 -2.63 -59.48
N SER A 203 -18.54 -1.62 -59.94
CA SER A 203 -17.93 -0.49 -60.67
C SER A 203 -18.73 0.84 -60.70
N ASN A 204 -18.58 1.73 -59.68
CA ASN A 204 -18.70 3.20 -59.89
C ASN A 204 -18.11 4.08 -58.74
N PRO A 205 -16.97 4.79 -58.92
CA PRO A 205 -16.26 5.53 -57.85
C PRO A 205 -16.53 7.05 -57.75
N VAL A 206 -17.51 7.61 -58.48
CA VAL A 206 -17.76 9.07 -58.49
C VAL A 206 -18.72 9.53 -57.38
N ALA A 207 -19.56 8.64 -56.84
CA ALA A 207 -20.51 8.96 -55.77
C ALA A 207 -19.84 9.14 -54.39
N THR A 208 -18.57 8.77 -54.23
CA THR A 208 -17.87 8.73 -52.93
C THR A 208 -17.27 10.09 -52.54
N MET A 209 -16.98 10.98 -53.50
CA MET A 209 -16.32 12.27 -53.20
C MET A 209 -17.29 13.30 -52.61
N ASP A 210 -18.53 13.36 -53.09
CA ASP A 210 -19.55 14.32 -52.62
C ASP A 210 -20.09 13.99 -51.21
N VAL A 211 -19.97 12.73 -50.78
CA VAL A 211 -20.39 12.29 -49.44
C VAL A 211 -19.35 12.61 -48.36
N ILE A 212 -18.07 12.68 -48.73
CA ILE A 212 -16.96 12.97 -47.81
C ILE A 212 -16.93 14.47 -47.45
N GLU A 213 -17.31 15.36 -48.37
CA GLU A 213 -17.39 16.79 -48.10
C GLU A 213 -18.63 17.15 -47.26
N ALA A 214 -19.74 16.40 -47.42
CA ALA A 214 -20.97 16.59 -46.67
C ALA A 214 -20.92 16.08 -45.20
N THR A 215 -20.05 15.12 -44.88
CA THR A 215 -19.96 14.51 -43.53
C THR A 215 -19.07 15.29 -42.56
N SER A 216 -18.25 16.22 -43.05
CA SER A 216 -17.34 17.03 -42.23
C SER A 216 -18.02 18.20 -41.50
N ARG A 217 -19.34 18.38 -41.66
CA ARG A 217 -20.13 19.41 -40.95
C ARG A 217 -21.46 18.83 -40.43
N GLN A 218 -21.43 18.01 -39.37
CA GLN A 218 -22.65 17.72 -38.62
C GLN A 218 -22.46 17.84 -37.10
N ASP A 219 -23.38 18.60 -36.51
CA ASP A 219 -23.52 18.94 -35.09
C ASP A 219 -23.80 17.70 -34.20
N PRO A 220 -23.17 17.56 -33.02
CA PRO A 220 -23.30 16.41 -32.11
C PRO A 220 -24.73 16.10 -31.62
N SER A 221 -25.69 16.99 -31.86
CA SER A 221 -27.11 16.83 -31.49
C SER A 221 -27.93 15.88 -32.39
N LYS A 222 -27.36 15.35 -33.49
CA LYS A 222 -28.07 14.43 -34.44
C LYS A 222 -27.63 12.96 -34.40
N ARG A 223 -27.01 12.46 -33.33
CA ARG A 223 -26.71 11.01 -33.20
C ARG A 223 -28.01 10.22 -32.92
N LYS A 224 -28.32 9.20 -33.72
CA LYS A 224 -29.50 8.31 -33.55
C LYS A 224 -29.49 7.66 -32.16
N LYS A 225 -30.66 7.52 -31.52
CA LYS A 225 -30.84 7.01 -30.14
C LYS A 225 -30.26 5.61 -29.88
N HIS A 226 -29.98 4.80 -30.90
CA HIS A 226 -29.25 3.53 -30.80
C HIS A 226 -28.38 3.29 -32.05
N PRO A 227 -27.05 3.42 -32.00
CA PRO A 227 -26.19 3.03 -33.12
C PRO A 227 -26.18 1.50 -33.31
N PRO A 228 -25.95 0.99 -34.53
CA PRO A 228 -25.72 -0.45 -34.75
C PRO A 228 -24.51 -0.94 -33.95
N ILE A 229 -24.48 -2.24 -33.60
CA ILE A 229 -23.34 -2.81 -32.86
C ILE A 229 -22.11 -2.75 -33.78
N PRO A 230 -21.00 -2.13 -33.35
CA PRO A 230 -19.80 -2.04 -34.18
C PRO A 230 -19.20 -3.43 -34.38
N GLN A 231 -19.19 -3.91 -35.63
CA GLN A 231 -18.63 -5.21 -36.02
C GLN A 231 -17.76 -5.08 -37.26
N ILE A 232 -16.69 -5.87 -37.32
CA ILE A 232 -15.80 -5.96 -38.47
C ILE A 232 -16.33 -7.04 -39.43
N PRO A 233 -16.55 -6.76 -40.72
CA PRO A 233 -17.00 -7.75 -41.69
C PRO A 233 -16.06 -8.96 -41.78
N GLU A 234 -16.59 -10.18 -41.63
CA GLU A 234 -15.78 -11.41 -41.54
C GLU A 234 -15.43 -12.00 -42.91
N ASN A 235 -16.22 -11.68 -43.93
CA ASN A 235 -16.15 -12.28 -45.27
C ASN A 235 -14.85 -11.94 -46.02
N VAL A 236 -14.18 -10.86 -45.65
CA VAL A 236 -13.00 -10.30 -46.34
C VAL A 236 -11.67 -10.94 -45.88
N TRP A 237 -11.69 -11.74 -44.82
CA TRP A 237 -10.48 -12.23 -44.15
C TRP A 237 -10.26 -13.73 -44.39
N SER A 238 -9.01 -14.21 -44.30
CA SER A 238 -8.72 -15.65 -44.42
C SER A 238 -9.19 -16.44 -43.19
N PHE A 239 -9.38 -17.76 -43.30
CA PHE A 239 -9.93 -18.62 -42.22
C PHE A 239 -9.27 -18.39 -40.84
N ASN A 240 -7.94 -18.32 -40.78
CA ASN A 240 -7.19 -18.07 -39.54
C ASN A 240 -7.33 -16.64 -39.00
N GLN A 241 -7.59 -15.67 -39.89
CA GLN A 241 -7.86 -14.28 -39.53
C GLN A 241 -9.31 -14.12 -39.04
N ARG A 242 -10.27 -14.80 -39.69
CA ARG A 242 -11.68 -14.86 -39.29
C ARG A 242 -11.84 -15.33 -37.86
N LYS A 243 -11.13 -16.40 -37.44
CA LYS A 243 -11.19 -16.90 -36.04
C LYS A 243 -10.76 -15.84 -35.00
N ARG A 244 -9.80 -14.97 -35.32
CA ARG A 244 -9.34 -13.89 -34.42
C ARG A 244 -10.28 -12.68 -34.44
N ILE A 245 -10.82 -12.36 -35.61
CA ILE A 245 -11.75 -11.24 -35.81
C ILE A 245 -13.13 -11.57 -35.21
N ALA A 246 -13.63 -12.80 -35.36
CA ALA A 246 -14.86 -13.28 -34.73
C ALA A 246 -14.78 -13.22 -33.20
N ARG A 247 -13.63 -13.58 -32.61
CA ARG A 247 -13.38 -13.42 -31.17
C ARG A 247 -13.41 -11.95 -30.73
N LEU A 248 -12.85 -11.05 -31.53
CA LEU A 248 -12.92 -9.61 -31.27
C LEU A 248 -14.36 -9.10 -31.40
N ASN A 249 -15.07 -9.42 -32.48
CA ASN A 249 -16.48 -9.06 -32.70
C ASN A 249 -17.39 -9.56 -31.58
N ALA A 250 -17.21 -10.80 -31.12
CA ALA A 250 -17.96 -11.36 -30.00
C ALA A 250 -17.74 -10.54 -28.71
N LEU A 251 -16.49 -10.17 -28.41
CA LEU A 251 -16.17 -9.37 -27.24
C LEU A 251 -16.70 -7.93 -27.36
N LEU A 252 -16.55 -7.29 -28.52
CA LEU A 252 -17.09 -5.94 -28.77
C LEU A 252 -18.62 -5.93 -28.66
N SER A 253 -19.30 -6.97 -29.15
CA SER A 253 -20.76 -7.10 -29.02
C SER A 253 -21.20 -7.24 -27.56
N ARG A 254 -20.44 -7.99 -26.76
CA ARG A 254 -20.69 -8.18 -25.32
C ARG A 254 -20.49 -6.87 -24.56
N THR A 255 -19.36 -6.20 -24.74
CA THR A 255 -19.08 -4.92 -24.08
C THR A 255 -20.05 -3.83 -24.51
N THR A 256 -20.48 -3.81 -25.78
CA THR A 256 -21.51 -2.88 -26.26
C THR A 256 -22.86 -3.13 -25.56
N LYS A 257 -23.23 -4.39 -25.33
CA LYS A 257 -24.45 -4.76 -24.60
C LYS A 257 -24.37 -4.40 -23.12
N GLU A 258 -23.21 -4.60 -22.48
CA GLU A 258 -22.93 -4.21 -21.09
C GLU A 258 -23.05 -2.68 -20.91
N ILE A 259 -22.43 -1.90 -21.82
CA ILE A 259 -22.54 -0.42 -21.81
C ILE A 259 -23.99 0.05 -22.02
N ARG A 260 -24.74 -0.59 -22.93
CA ARG A 260 -26.17 -0.28 -23.15
C ARG A 260 -27.06 -0.58 -21.94
N ARG A 261 -26.65 -1.51 -21.08
CA ARG A 261 -27.35 -1.84 -19.82
C ARG A 261 -27.00 -0.88 -18.67
N GLY A 262 -26.07 0.06 -18.88
CA GLY A 262 -25.62 1.00 -17.87
C GLY A 262 -24.63 0.38 -16.86
N GLU A 263 -24.05 -0.78 -17.16
CA GLU A 263 -23.01 -1.38 -16.34
C GLU A 263 -21.67 -0.67 -16.58
N ASN A 264 -20.95 -0.34 -15.50
CA ASN A 264 -19.63 0.27 -15.60
C ASN A 264 -18.62 -0.75 -16.15
N VAL A 265 -17.95 -0.40 -17.25
CA VAL A 265 -16.91 -1.23 -17.87
C VAL A 265 -15.70 -1.31 -16.94
N THR A 266 -15.44 -2.49 -16.37
CA THR A 266 -14.31 -2.71 -15.45
C THR A 266 -12.94 -2.69 -16.14
N ALA A 267 -11.84 -2.39 -15.42
CA ALA A 267 -10.47 -2.53 -15.93
C ALA A 267 -10.15 -3.92 -16.52
N LYS A 268 -10.78 -4.99 -16.00
CA LYS A 268 -10.61 -6.36 -16.52
C LYS A 268 -11.18 -6.52 -17.93
N THR A 269 -12.33 -5.92 -18.21
CA THR A 269 -12.94 -5.96 -19.54
C THR A 269 -12.14 -5.12 -20.53
N ALA A 270 -11.67 -3.92 -20.14
CA ALA A 270 -10.77 -3.11 -20.97
C ALA A 270 -9.45 -3.84 -21.30
N GLN A 271 -8.85 -4.53 -20.32
CA GLN A 271 -7.64 -5.34 -20.56
C GLN A 271 -7.91 -6.56 -21.47
N SER A 272 -9.10 -7.17 -21.36
CA SER A 272 -9.52 -8.25 -22.25
C SER A 272 -9.67 -7.75 -23.70
N VAL A 273 -10.33 -6.61 -23.89
CA VAL A 273 -10.51 -5.95 -25.21
C VAL A 273 -9.15 -5.62 -25.82
N TRP A 274 -8.22 -5.09 -25.03
CA TRP A 274 -6.85 -4.86 -25.49
C TRP A 274 -6.12 -6.14 -25.91
N LYS A 275 -6.21 -7.21 -25.11
CA LYS A 275 -5.57 -8.49 -25.44
C LYS A 275 -6.11 -9.06 -26.75
N THR A 276 -7.42 -9.07 -26.92
CA THR A 276 -8.04 -9.56 -28.18
C THR A 276 -7.72 -8.66 -29.37
N TYR A 277 -7.69 -7.34 -29.18
CA TYR A 277 -7.31 -6.38 -30.21
C TYR A 277 -5.85 -6.57 -30.62
N SER A 278 -4.91 -6.65 -29.68
CA SER A 278 -3.49 -6.86 -29.95
C SER A 278 -3.21 -8.17 -30.70
N ALA A 279 -3.94 -9.24 -30.37
CA ALA A 279 -3.85 -10.53 -31.08
C ALA A 279 -4.44 -10.47 -32.50
N ALA A 280 -5.46 -9.63 -32.72
CA ALA A 280 -6.07 -9.40 -34.03
C ALA A 280 -5.32 -8.34 -34.88
N ARG A 281 -4.52 -7.47 -34.26
CA ARG A 281 -3.84 -6.34 -34.90
C ARG A 281 -2.99 -6.74 -36.10
N GLN A 282 -2.20 -7.81 -36.01
CA GLN A 282 -1.38 -8.29 -37.12
C GLN A 282 -2.22 -8.74 -38.33
N SER A 283 -3.43 -9.24 -38.08
CA SER A 283 -4.39 -9.58 -39.13
C SER A 283 -5.02 -8.33 -39.72
N LEU A 284 -5.48 -7.40 -38.87
CA LEU A 284 -6.11 -6.13 -39.29
C LEU A 284 -5.14 -5.23 -40.07
N ALA A 285 -3.85 -5.26 -39.74
CA ALA A 285 -2.80 -4.50 -40.42
C ALA A 285 -2.63 -4.83 -41.91
N LYS A 286 -3.08 -6.01 -42.34
CA LYS A 286 -3.04 -6.40 -43.76
C LYS A 286 -4.13 -5.71 -44.59
N ALA A 287 -5.21 -5.25 -43.96
CA ALA A 287 -6.30 -4.58 -44.66
C ALA A 287 -7.09 -3.63 -43.75
N TRP A 288 -6.43 -2.56 -43.30
CA TRP A 288 -7.04 -1.53 -42.42
C TRP A 288 -8.31 -0.89 -43.00
N ALA A 289 -8.43 -0.83 -44.33
CA ALA A 289 -9.55 -0.20 -45.05
C ALA A 289 -10.91 -0.86 -44.80
N HIS A 290 -10.93 -2.12 -44.35
CA HIS A 290 -12.18 -2.86 -44.11
C HIS A 290 -12.69 -2.78 -42.67
N VAL A 291 -12.04 -1.99 -41.81
CA VAL A 291 -12.49 -1.77 -40.42
C VAL A 291 -13.40 -0.53 -40.37
N PRO A 292 -14.69 -0.66 -40.01
CA PRO A 292 -15.60 0.48 -39.94
C PRO A 292 -15.18 1.55 -38.92
N GLN A 293 -15.48 2.81 -39.19
CA GLN A 293 -15.18 3.93 -38.30
C GLN A 293 -15.83 3.80 -36.92
N ASP A 294 -17.03 3.20 -36.85
CA ASP A 294 -17.74 2.96 -35.59
C ASP A 294 -16.99 1.98 -34.67
N VAL A 295 -16.27 1.01 -35.24
CA VAL A 295 -15.42 0.07 -34.48
C VAL A 295 -14.24 0.80 -33.87
N TRP A 296 -13.60 1.69 -34.63
CA TRP A 296 -12.49 2.51 -34.14
C TRP A 296 -12.91 3.45 -33.02
N ASN A 297 -14.04 4.14 -33.17
CA ASN A 297 -14.58 5.03 -32.15
C ASN A 297 -14.95 4.27 -30.87
N PHE A 298 -15.52 3.07 -30.99
CA PHE A 298 -15.87 2.24 -29.85
C PHE A 298 -14.65 1.67 -29.12
N LEU A 299 -13.65 1.20 -29.87
CA LEU A 299 -12.36 0.79 -29.29
C LEU A 299 -11.71 1.96 -28.54
N TRP A 300 -11.75 3.16 -29.12
CA TRP A 300 -11.26 4.36 -28.45
C TRP A 300 -12.02 4.64 -27.17
N GLU A 301 -13.35 4.63 -27.20
CA GLU A 301 -14.21 4.87 -26.04
C GLU A 301 -13.87 3.93 -24.89
N VAL A 302 -13.84 2.61 -25.14
CA VAL A 302 -13.55 1.58 -24.13
C VAL A 302 -12.14 1.68 -23.57
N LEU A 303 -11.13 1.92 -24.42
CA LEU A 303 -9.73 2.01 -24.00
C LEU A 303 -9.39 3.37 -23.39
N SER A 304 -10.21 4.39 -23.62
CA SER A 304 -10.09 5.73 -23.04
C SER A 304 -10.73 5.87 -21.66
N LEU A 305 -11.32 4.83 -21.06
CA LEU A 305 -11.96 4.95 -19.74
C LEU A 305 -10.96 5.13 -18.59
N ASP A 306 -11.28 6.09 -17.72
CA ASP A 306 -10.50 6.49 -16.54
C ASP A 306 -10.75 5.57 -15.35
N GLU A 307 -9.93 4.52 -15.19
CA GLU A 307 -9.85 3.77 -13.93
C GLU A 307 -8.43 3.79 -13.36
N PRO A 308 -8.27 4.04 -12.03
CA PRO A 308 -6.96 4.15 -11.36
C PRO A 308 -6.12 2.85 -11.39
N GLN A 309 -6.70 1.73 -11.85
CA GLN A 309 -6.03 0.45 -12.05
C GLN A 309 -5.31 0.33 -13.42
N ASN A 310 -5.64 1.17 -14.41
CA ASN A 310 -5.13 1.05 -15.78
C ASN A 310 -3.86 1.88 -16.02
N ARG A 311 -2.73 1.43 -15.47
CA ARG A 311 -1.42 2.11 -15.63
C ARG A 311 -0.90 2.14 -17.08
N SER A 312 -1.34 1.22 -17.94
CA SER A 312 -0.91 1.08 -19.34
C SER A 312 -1.86 1.72 -20.37
N ARG A 313 -2.87 2.47 -19.91
CA ARG A 313 -3.87 3.10 -20.78
C ARG A 313 -3.26 3.97 -21.89
N LEU A 314 -2.25 4.79 -21.56
CA LEU A 314 -1.62 5.69 -22.53
C LEU A 314 -0.86 4.93 -23.62
N THR A 315 -0.24 3.80 -23.29
CA THR A 315 0.40 2.91 -24.28
C THR A 315 -0.64 2.24 -25.20
N TYR A 316 -1.84 1.95 -24.68
CA TYR A 316 -2.91 1.40 -25.51
C TYR A 316 -3.42 2.44 -26.51
N LEU A 317 -3.61 3.67 -26.04
CA LEU A 317 -4.09 4.78 -26.85
C LEU A 317 -3.04 5.26 -27.88
N SER A 318 -1.75 5.26 -27.54
CA SER A 318 -0.67 5.62 -28.48
C SER A 318 -0.62 4.66 -29.68
N LEU A 319 -0.74 3.35 -29.42
CA LEU A 319 -0.76 2.33 -30.47
C LEU A 319 -2.04 2.40 -31.30
N LEU A 320 -3.19 2.53 -30.65
CA LEU A 320 -4.48 2.62 -31.32
C LEU A 320 -4.54 3.85 -32.24
N ALA A 321 -4.04 5.00 -31.78
CA ALA A 321 -3.98 6.21 -32.59
C ALA A 321 -3.09 6.05 -33.82
N ARG A 322 -1.96 5.35 -33.68
CA ARG A 322 -1.10 5.02 -34.83
C ARG A 322 -1.85 4.15 -35.84
N ASP A 323 -2.51 3.11 -35.36
CA ASP A 323 -3.27 2.19 -36.22
C ASP A 323 -4.43 2.93 -36.93
N MET A 324 -5.11 3.85 -36.24
CA MET A 324 -6.12 4.73 -36.85
C MET A 324 -5.53 5.68 -37.90
N SER A 325 -4.32 6.20 -37.68
CA SER A 325 -3.62 7.05 -38.65
C SER A 325 -3.17 6.28 -39.90
N GLU A 326 -2.70 5.04 -39.73
CA GLU A 326 -2.35 4.12 -40.84
C GLU A 326 -3.60 3.72 -41.64
N ALA A 327 -4.73 3.56 -40.95
CA ALA A 327 -6.05 3.31 -41.53
C ALA A 327 -6.68 4.55 -42.21
N LYS A 328 -6.02 5.71 -42.17
CA LYS A 328 -6.53 7.00 -42.68
C LYS A 328 -7.88 7.42 -42.09
N VAL A 329 -8.16 7.04 -40.84
CA VAL A 329 -9.39 7.43 -40.14
C VAL A 329 -9.20 8.83 -39.55
N ALA A 330 -10.15 9.73 -39.81
CA ALA A 330 -10.14 11.07 -39.23
C ALA A 330 -10.41 11.00 -37.71
N LEU A 331 -9.40 11.37 -36.92
CA LEU A 331 -9.49 11.49 -35.46
C LEU A 331 -10.25 12.77 -35.09
N SER A 332 -11.12 12.71 -34.08
CA SER A 332 -11.80 13.90 -33.55
C SER A 332 -10.81 14.86 -32.87
N PRO A 333 -11.13 16.16 -32.73
CA PRO A 333 -10.27 17.13 -32.04
C PRO A 333 -9.82 16.69 -30.64
N SER A 334 -10.71 16.08 -29.85
CA SER A 334 -10.39 15.55 -28.52
C SER A 334 -9.52 14.29 -28.57
N GLN A 335 -9.75 13.39 -29.54
CA GLN A 335 -8.91 12.20 -29.76
C GLN A 335 -7.49 12.57 -30.18
N GLN A 336 -7.35 13.60 -31.02
CA GLN A 336 -6.04 14.13 -31.45
C GLN A 336 -5.23 14.65 -30.27
N LEU A 337 -5.86 15.39 -29.35
CA LEU A 337 -5.21 15.86 -28.12
C LEU A 337 -4.67 14.69 -27.27
N VAL A 338 -5.53 13.72 -26.97
CA VAL A 338 -5.17 12.54 -26.16
C VAL A 338 -4.12 11.69 -26.86
N THR A 339 -4.12 11.64 -28.19
CA THR A 339 -3.06 10.99 -28.99
C THR A 339 -1.71 11.64 -28.74
N VAL A 340 -1.63 12.97 -28.82
CA VAL A 340 -0.39 13.72 -28.58
C VAL A 340 0.11 13.49 -27.15
N GLU A 341 -0.78 13.52 -26.16
CA GLU A 341 -0.47 13.20 -24.76
C GLU A 341 0.06 11.77 -24.59
N ALA A 342 -0.62 10.79 -25.18
CA ALA A 342 -0.25 9.38 -25.13
C ALA A 342 1.12 9.13 -25.79
N MET A 343 1.39 9.73 -26.95
CA MET A 343 2.67 9.63 -27.63
C MET A 343 3.82 10.23 -26.81
N PHE A 344 3.57 11.34 -26.12
CA PHE A 344 4.56 11.96 -25.25
C PHE A 344 4.93 11.05 -24.07
N VAL A 345 3.94 10.47 -23.39
CA VAL A 345 4.16 9.59 -22.23
C VAL A 345 4.79 8.25 -22.62
N ASP A 346 4.52 7.76 -23.83
CA ASP A 346 5.11 6.53 -24.38
C ASP A 346 6.59 6.70 -24.80
N GLY A 347 7.17 7.90 -24.61
CA GLY A 347 8.58 8.22 -24.84
C GLY A 347 8.90 8.80 -26.22
N TRP A 348 7.91 9.08 -27.05
CA TRP A 348 8.09 9.68 -28.38
C TRP A 348 7.97 11.21 -28.36
N GLU A 349 8.73 11.85 -27.46
CA GLU A 349 8.60 13.28 -27.15
C GLU A 349 8.72 14.19 -28.37
N THR A 350 9.72 13.97 -29.22
CA THR A 350 9.97 14.80 -30.42
C THR A 350 8.83 14.75 -31.43
N LYS A 351 8.31 13.54 -31.70
CA LYS A 351 7.18 13.34 -32.62
C LYS A 351 5.88 13.90 -32.04
N ALA A 352 5.68 13.79 -30.73
CA ALA A 352 4.52 14.37 -30.05
C ALA A 352 4.55 15.91 -30.16
N ILE A 353 5.71 16.54 -29.98
CA ILE A 353 5.87 18.00 -30.13
C ILE A 353 5.65 18.45 -31.57
N GLU A 354 6.16 17.71 -32.56
CA GLU A 354 5.88 18.00 -33.97
C GLU A 354 4.39 17.86 -34.29
N GLY A 355 3.74 16.82 -33.77
CA GLY A 355 2.29 16.63 -33.88
C GLY A 355 1.52 17.79 -33.26
N TRP A 356 1.91 18.20 -32.05
CA TRP A 356 1.34 19.36 -31.37
C TRP A 356 1.51 20.64 -32.20
N LYS A 357 2.70 20.90 -32.75
CA LYS A 357 2.99 22.07 -33.61
C LYS A 357 2.12 22.10 -34.86
N ARG A 358 1.86 20.93 -35.48
CA ARG A 358 0.97 20.83 -36.66
C ARG A 358 -0.49 21.12 -36.32
N CYS A 359 -0.92 20.81 -35.10
CA CYS A 359 -2.29 21.02 -34.63
C CYS A 359 -2.57 22.44 -34.10
N ILE A 360 -1.58 23.35 -34.09
CA ILE A 360 -1.77 24.74 -33.58
C ILE A 360 -2.84 25.49 -34.39
N SER A 361 -2.90 25.31 -35.71
CA SER A 361 -3.85 26.02 -36.57
C SER A 361 -5.29 25.48 -36.52
N THR A 362 -5.48 24.28 -35.97
CA THR A 362 -6.79 23.60 -35.94
C THR A 362 -7.34 23.47 -34.52
N LEU A 363 -6.56 22.90 -33.59
CA LEU A 363 -6.94 22.69 -32.19
C LEU A 363 -6.59 23.89 -31.31
N GLY A 364 -5.58 24.65 -31.71
CA GLY A 364 -5.11 25.84 -30.99
C GLY A 364 -5.78 27.14 -31.41
N ASP A 365 -6.76 27.11 -32.31
CA ASP A 365 -7.48 28.30 -32.78
C ASP A 365 -8.42 28.86 -31.71
N SER A 366 -8.59 30.18 -31.73
CA SER A 366 -9.26 30.96 -30.69
C SER A 366 -10.73 30.54 -30.47
N GLY A 367 -11.38 29.98 -31.49
CA GLY A 367 -12.77 29.51 -31.46
C GLY A 367 -12.96 28.02 -31.14
N ALA A 368 -11.91 27.24 -30.90
CA ALA A 368 -12.03 25.80 -30.69
C ALA A 368 -12.42 25.44 -29.24
N ASP A 369 -13.36 24.51 -29.06
CA ASP A 369 -13.78 23.98 -27.75
C ASP A 369 -12.63 23.29 -26.98
N THR A 370 -11.56 22.87 -27.69
CA THR A 370 -10.39 22.18 -27.12
C THR A 370 -9.22 23.12 -26.82
N PHE A 371 -9.37 24.44 -27.00
CA PHE A 371 -8.29 25.41 -26.88
C PHE A 371 -7.57 25.34 -25.51
N GLN A 372 -8.31 25.33 -24.40
CA GLN A 372 -7.72 25.31 -23.07
C GLN A 372 -6.88 24.04 -22.86
N GLU A 373 -7.46 22.88 -23.13
CA GLU A 373 -6.83 21.58 -22.92
C GLU A 373 -5.58 21.41 -23.82
N PHE A 374 -5.61 21.93 -25.05
CA PHE A 374 -4.52 21.90 -26.01
C PHE A 374 -3.30 22.72 -25.57
N TRP A 375 -3.51 23.95 -25.14
CA TRP A 375 -2.42 24.81 -24.69
C TRP A 375 -1.89 24.39 -23.31
N GLU A 376 -2.73 23.90 -22.40
CA GLU A 376 -2.29 23.32 -21.11
C GLU A 376 -1.37 22.11 -21.33
N LEU A 377 -1.72 21.22 -22.28
CA LEU A 377 -0.88 20.09 -22.65
C LEU A 377 0.47 20.56 -23.20
N GLY A 378 0.47 21.56 -24.08
CA GLY A 378 1.70 22.15 -24.62
C GLY A 378 2.61 22.69 -23.52
N VAL A 379 2.08 23.46 -22.56
CA VAL A 379 2.86 23.95 -21.42
C VAL A 379 3.51 22.79 -20.65
N ARG A 380 2.75 21.74 -20.33
CA ARG A 380 3.27 20.58 -19.58
C ARG A 380 4.35 19.83 -20.36
N MET A 381 4.15 19.59 -21.65
CA MET A 381 5.13 18.92 -22.52
C MET A 381 6.44 19.71 -22.61
N PHE A 382 6.37 21.02 -22.88
CA PHE A 382 7.57 21.85 -22.98
C PHE A 382 8.29 22.02 -21.63
N CYS A 383 7.55 22.09 -20.52
CA CYS A 383 8.13 22.14 -19.17
C CYS A 383 8.89 20.85 -18.82
N GLN A 384 8.40 19.69 -19.26
CA GLN A 384 9.06 18.40 -19.04
C GLN A 384 10.32 18.25 -19.91
N GLN A 385 10.30 18.75 -21.14
CA GLN A 385 11.46 18.74 -22.05
C GLN A 385 12.52 19.79 -21.66
N GLY A 386 12.12 20.86 -20.97
CA GLY A 386 12.98 21.98 -20.58
C GLY A 386 13.07 23.11 -21.61
N ASP A 387 12.21 23.12 -22.65
CA ASP A 387 12.11 24.24 -23.60
C ASP A 387 11.27 25.39 -23.00
N LEU A 388 11.95 26.24 -22.25
CA LEU A 388 11.31 27.35 -21.53
C LEU A 388 10.70 28.41 -22.46
N ALA A 389 11.27 28.62 -23.66
CA ALA A 389 10.82 29.66 -24.58
C ALA A 389 9.47 29.30 -25.22
N GLN A 390 9.29 28.04 -25.61
CA GLN A 390 8.00 27.58 -26.15
C GLN A 390 6.95 27.44 -25.05
N ALA A 391 7.35 27.03 -23.84
CA ALA A 391 6.46 27.01 -22.69
C ALA A 391 5.92 28.42 -22.36
N GLU A 392 6.78 29.45 -22.34
CA GLU A 392 6.35 30.83 -22.07
C GLU A 392 5.37 31.36 -23.12
N ARG A 393 5.60 31.07 -24.41
CA ARG A 393 4.65 31.44 -25.48
C ARG A 393 3.29 30.77 -25.30
N ALA A 394 3.28 29.49 -24.94
CA ALA A 394 2.05 28.76 -24.69
C ALA A 394 1.30 29.31 -23.47
N VAL A 395 2.02 29.66 -22.41
CA VAL A 395 1.44 30.30 -21.22
C VAL A 395 0.85 31.68 -21.56
N ASN A 396 1.58 32.54 -22.29
CA ASN A 396 1.08 33.88 -22.63
C ASN A 396 -0.23 33.82 -23.41
N LYS A 397 -0.37 32.88 -24.35
CA LYS A 397 -1.62 32.66 -25.10
C LYS A 397 -2.80 32.21 -24.22
N LEU A 398 -2.52 31.46 -23.15
CA LEU A 398 -3.56 31.09 -22.17
C LEU A 398 -3.97 32.29 -21.31
N LEU A 399 -2.99 33.09 -20.89
CA LEU A 399 -3.22 34.27 -20.05
C LEU A 399 -3.94 35.41 -20.79
N GLU A 400 -3.70 35.57 -22.09
CA GLU A 400 -4.44 36.51 -22.95
C GLU A 400 -5.97 36.28 -22.92
N ARG A 401 -6.42 35.06 -22.65
CA ARG A 401 -7.85 34.70 -22.51
C ARG A 401 -8.37 34.72 -21.08
N GLN A 402 -7.58 35.20 -20.12
CA GLN A 402 -7.93 35.24 -18.68
C GLN A 402 -8.29 33.86 -18.11
N LEU A 403 -7.69 32.80 -18.64
CA LEU A 403 -7.83 31.44 -18.09
C LEU A 403 -7.06 31.32 -16.76
N ASP A 404 -7.40 30.29 -15.96
CA ASP A 404 -6.85 30.06 -14.62
C ASP A 404 -5.31 30.23 -14.56
N PRO A 405 -4.78 31.27 -13.87
CA PRO A 405 -3.35 31.55 -13.83
C PRO A 405 -2.49 30.45 -13.19
N ARG A 406 -3.11 29.44 -12.54
CA ARG A 406 -2.43 28.26 -11.95
C ARG A 406 -1.63 27.43 -12.96
N ILE A 407 -1.85 27.62 -14.27
CA ILE A 407 -1.01 26.99 -15.31
C ILE A 407 0.45 27.47 -15.29
N LEU A 408 0.74 28.58 -14.62
CA LEU A 408 2.11 29.03 -14.35
C LEU A 408 2.89 28.09 -13.42
N MET A 409 2.21 27.21 -12.65
CA MET A 409 2.86 26.33 -11.67
C MET A 409 3.85 25.32 -12.30
N PRO A 410 3.48 24.53 -13.34
CA PRO A 410 4.43 23.70 -14.08
C PRO A 410 5.62 24.50 -14.64
N TYR A 411 5.37 25.72 -15.12
CA TYR A 411 6.40 26.59 -15.69
C TYR A 411 7.39 27.09 -14.62
N ILE A 412 6.89 27.56 -13.47
CA ILE A 412 7.71 27.98 -12.32
C ILE A 412 8.58 26.81 -11.86
N ARG A 413 8.01 25.60 -11.74
CA ARG A 413 8.76 24.39 -11.34
C ARG A 413 9.90 24.07 -12.31
N SER A 414 9.63 24.06 -13.61
CA SER A 414 10.64 23.77 -14.64
C SER A 414 11.73 24.84 -14.69
N CYS A 415 11.34 26.12 -14.62
CA CYS A 415 12.28 27.24 -14.58
C CYS A 415 13.15 27.21 -13.32
N ALA A 416 12.58 26.90 -12.15
CA ALA A 416 13.32 26.81 -10.89
C ALA A 416 14.33 25.65 -10.89
N ALA A 417 13.97 24.51 -11.52
CA ALA A 417 14.83 23.34 -11.63
C ALA A 417 16.04 23.55 -12.54
N ASN A 418 15.97 24.51 -13.47
CA ASN A 418 17.07 24.82 -14.37
C ASN A 418 18.19 25.59 -13.61
N PRO A 419 19.47 25.16 -13.71
CA PRO A 419 20.57 25.82 -13.03
C PRO A 419 20.93 27.20 -13.59
N ALA A 420 20.44 27.57 -14.78
CA ALA A 420 20.75 28.88 -15.38
C ALA A 420 20.14 30.04 -14.58
N ASP A 421 20.93 31.06 -14.26
CA ASP A 421 20.45 32.22 -13.49
C ASP A 421 19.33 32.99 -14.21
N GLU A 422 19.36 33.04 -15.55
CA GLU A 422 18.26 33.60 -16.36
C GLU A 422 16.95 32.82 -16.21
N ALA A 423 17.01 31.50 -16.00
CA ALA A 423 15.82 30.69 -15.77
C ALA A 423 15.26 30.92 -14.37
N ARG A 424 16.12 31.16 -13.37
CA ARG A 424 15.72 31.49 -11.99
C ARG A 424 15.04 32.85 -11.90
N THR A 425 15.56 33.86 -12.59
CA THR A 425 14.90 35.18 -12.67
C THR A 425 13.55 35.06 -13.38
N LYS A 426 13.46 34.30 -14.48
CA LYS A 426 12.19 34.00 -15.15
C LYS A 426 11.20 33.26 -14.26
N ALA A 427 11.66 32.31 -13.43
CA ALA A 427 10.81 31.63 -12.45
C ALA A 427 10.21 32.61 -11.44
N TRP A 428 11.01 33.54 -10.95
CA TRP A 428 10.57 34.60 -10.04
C TRP A 428 9.57 35.55 -10.70
N ASP A 429 9.83 35.97 -11.94
CA ASP A 429 8.94 36.87 -12.67
C ASP A 429 7.62 36.16 -13.04
N ALA A 430 7.65 34.86 -13.34
CA ALA A 430 6.46 34.05 -13.54
C ALA A 430 5.63 33.91 -12.25
N TYR A 431 6.27 33.73 -11.10
CA TYR A 431 5.60 33.75 -9.80
C TYR A 431 4.92 35.10 -9.53
N ARG A 432 5.64 36.20 -9.74
CA ARG A 432 5.09 37.55 -9.55
C ARG A 432 3.89 37.80 -10.45
N ARG A 433 4.00 37.43 -11.74
CA ARG A 433 2.87 37.46 -12.70
C ARG A 433 1.67 36.64 -12.20
N MET A 434 1.89 35.41 -11.71
CA MET A 434 0.84 34.55 -11.19
C MET A 434 0.12 35.19 -10.00
N ARG A 435 0.89 35.75 -9.07
CA ARG A 435 0.36 36.42 -7.87
C ARG A 435 -0.44 37.67 -8.23
N ASP A 436 0.07 38.50 -9.14
CA ASP A 436 -0.60 39.74 -9.54
C ASP A 436 -1.92 39.46 -10.29
N LEU A 437 -1.99 38.36 -11.05
CA LEU A 437 -3.22 37.90 -11.73
C LEU A 437 -4.23 37.25 -10.78
N LEU A 438 -3.78 36.47 -9.78
CA LEU A 438 -4.67 35.81 -8.82
C LEU A 438 -5.12 36.74 -7.69
N GLY A 439 -4.29 37.71 -7.29
CA GLY A 439 -4.57 38.66 -6.22
C GLY A 439 -5.06 37.97 -4.93
N THR A 440 -6.32 38.23 -4.56
CA THR A 440 -6.96 37.67 -3.36
C THR A 440 -7.44 36.22 -3.51
N SER A 441 -7.44 35.66 -4.72
CA SER A 441 -7.86 34.27 -4.98
C SER A 441 -6.74 33.24 -4.78
N MET A 442 -5.51 33.69 -4.48
CA MET A 442 -4.38 32.80 -4.27
C MET A 442 -4.51 32.04 -2.95
N SER A 443 -4.61 30.71 -3.03
CA SER A 443 -4.77 29.85 -1.85
C SER A 443 -3.45 29.64 -1.10
N LEU A 444 -3.53 29.25 0.17
CA LEU A 444 -2.34 28.95 0.98
C LEU A 444 -1.58 27.74 0.43
N GLU A 445 -2.28 26.78 -0.19
CA GLU A 445 -1.70 25.61 -0.86
C GLU A 445 -0.91 26.01 -2.11
N ASP A 446 -1.37 27.04 -2.85
CA ASP A 446 -0.66 27.56 -4.03
C ASP A 446 0.70 28.16 -3.61
N TYR A 447 0.75 28.91 -2.49
CA TYR A 447 2.00 29.43 -1.94
C TYR A 447 2.95 28.31 -1.49
N ASP A 448 2.43 27.30 -0.79
CA ASP A 448 3.26 26.17 -0.32
C ASP A 448 3.92 25.41 -1.46
N GLN A 449 3.20 25.19 -2.56
CA GLN A 449 3.76 24.54 -3.75
C GLN A 449 4.89 25.38 -4.35
N VAL A 450 4.69 26.70 -4.52
CA VAL A 450 5.75 27.59 -5.03
C VAL A 450 6.97 27.59 -4.12
N ILE A 451 6.75 27.69 -2.80
CA ILE A 451 7.81 27.65 -1.79
C ILE A 451 8.59 26.33 -1.93
N SER A 452 7.91 25.20 -2.06
CA SER A 452 8.56 23.89 -2.23
C SER A 452 9.41 23.83 -3.51
N PHE A 453 8.98 24.44 -4.61
CA PHE A 453 9.74 24.46 -5.87
C PHE A 453 11.04 25.27 -5.74
N PHE A 454 11.00 26.39 -5.01
CA PHE A 454 12.22 27.17 -4.74
C PHE A 454 13.12 26.49 -3.71
N LEU A 455 12.57 25.85 -2.68
CA LEU A 455 13.37 25.16 -1.66
C LEU A 455 14.07 23.90 -2.20
N THR A 456 13.39 23.11 -3.03
CA THR A 456 14.00 21.92 -3.67
C THR A 456 15.18 22.27 -4.57
N THR A 457 15.27 23.51 -5.04
CA THR A 457 16.34 24.02 -5.90
C THR A 457 17.35 24.87 -5.14
N ASN A 458 17.30 24.82 -3.80
CA ASN A 458 18.14 25.56 -2.86
C ASN A 458 18.06 27.11 -3.00
N GLN A 459 16.94 27.62 -3.49
CA GLN A 459 16.65 29.05 -3.63
C GLN A 459 15.85 29.55 -2.42
N THR A 460 16.52 29.65 -1.26
CA THR A 460 15.85 30.02 0.01
C THR A 460 15.37 31.48 0.05
N GLU A 461 16.01 32.41 -0.67
CA GLU A 461 15.61 33.82 -0.69
C GLU A 461 14.29 34.06 -1.44
N PRO A 462 14.08 33.57 -2.67
CA PRO A 462 12.76 33.58 -3.33
C PRO A 462 11.69 32.86 -2.51
N ALA A 463 12.03 31.73 -1.89
CA ALA A 463 11.10 30.99 -1.03
C ALA A 463 10.68 31.80 0.20
N LEU A 464 11.62 32.50 0.85
CA LEU A 464 11.33 33.38 1.98
C LEU A 464 10.43 34.54 1.55
N GLN A 465 10.68 35.13 0.38
CA GLN A 465 9.84 36.19 -0.16
C GLN A 465 8.41 35.69 -0.42
N ALA A 466 8.25 34.53 -1.03
CA ALA A 466 6.93 33.93 -1.25
C ALA A 466 6.21 33.62 0.08
N PHE A 467 6.94 33.20 1.12
CA PHE A 467 6.38 32.99 2.45
C PHE A 467 6.00 34.32 3.15
N VAL A 468 6.76 35.39 2.94
CA VAL A 468 6.42 36.73 3.43
C VAL A 468 5.18 37.26 2.72
N ASP A 469 5.11 37.12 1.40
CA ASP A 469 3.92 37.48 0.60
C ASP A 469 2.67 36.72 1.06
N MET A 470 2.82 35.45 1.48
CA MET A 470 1.73 34.68 2.09
C MET A 470 1.29 35.22 3.46
N MET A 471 2.21 35.80 4.24
CA MET A 471 1.97 36.24 5.62
C MET A 471 1.58 37.73 5.74
N SER A 472 1.93 38.55 4.75
CA SER A 472 1.62 39.98 4.70
C SER A 472 0.99 40.33 3.35
N SER A 473 -0.16 41.00 3.37
CA SER A 473 -0.86 41.49 2.18
C SER A 473 -0.11 42.59 1.39
N GLY A 474 1.13 42.92 1.76
CA GLY A 474 1.96 43.95 1.14
C GLY A 474 3.30 43.39 0.66
N THR A 475 3.79 43.93 -0.46
CA THR A 475 5.07 43.57 -1.08
C THR A 475 6.26 44.11 -0.30
N VAL A 476 6.78 43.34 0.65
CA VAL A 476 8.06 43.67 1.31
C VAL A 476 9.19 43.04 0.52
N GLU A 477 9.83 43.76 -0.40
CA GLU A 477 10.96 43.20 -1.16
C GLU A 477 12.21 43.01 -0.28
N LEU A 478 12.66 41.75 -0.16
CA LEU A 478 13.80 41.34 0.67
C LEU A 478 15.11 41.14 -0.11
N LYS A 479 15.07 41.25 -1.45
CA LYS A 479 16.24 40.99 -2.32
C LYS A 479 17.42 41.90 -1.95
N GLY A 480 18.58 41.28 -1.72
CA GLY A 480 19.87 41.98 -1.57
C GLY A 480 20.15 42.63 -0.21
N ARG A 481 19.33 42.38 0.83
CA ARG A 481 19.60 42.91 2.18
C ARG A 481 20.45 41.94 3.00
N GLU A 482 21.61 42.40 3.49
CA GLU A 482 22.48 41.60 4.38
C GLU A 482 21.79 41.28 5.72
N ARG A 483 20.95 42.18 6.24
CA ARG A 483 20.16 42.00 7.46
C ARG A 483 18.67 42.07 7.16
N LEU A 484 17.93 41.06 7.62
CA LEU A 484 16.48 40.97 7.49
C LEU A 484 15.78 42.01 8.38
N PRO A 485 14.63 42.60 7.96
CA PRO A 485 13.83 43.48 8.82
C PRO A 485 13.46 42.81 10.14
N THR A 486 13.40 43.55 11.25
CA THR A 486 13.18 43.00 12.60
C THR A 486 11.85 42.25 12.75
N GLN A 487 10.85 42.56 11.93
CA GLN A 487 9.57 41.87 11.87
C GLN A 487 9.68 40.44 11.30
N ILE A 488 10.60 40.23 10.34
CA ILE A 488 10.77 38.96 9.61
C ILE A 488 11.96 38.17 10.17
N GLY A 489 13.04 38.86 10.54
CA GLY A 489 14.26 38.33 11.13
C GLY A 489 14.12 37.87 12.59
N ASN A 490 12.99 37.26 12.94
CA ASN A 490 12.68 36.81 14.30
C ASN A 490 12.49 35.29 14.35
N LYS A 491 12.97 34.65 15.43
CA LYS A 491 12.80 33.21 15.70
C LYS A 491 11.36 32.73 15.60
N PHE A 492 10.38 33.59 15.91
CA PHE A 492 8.95 33.23 15.83
C PHE A 492 8.42 33.17 14.40
N PHE A 493 8.87 34.07 13.52
CA PHE A 493 8.46 34.09 12.12
C PHE A 493 8.96 32.83 11.41
N PHE A 494 10.26 32.58 11.50
CA PHE A 494 10.86 31.35 10.97
C PHE A 494 10.33 30.09 11.67
N GLY A 495 9.97 30.18 12.96
CA GLY A 495 9.33 29.06 13.65
C GLY A 495 7.97 28.68 13.06
N LYS A 496 7.15 29.67 12.65
CA LYS A 496 5.90 29.41 11.91
C LYS A 496 6.18 28.80 10.53
N TRP A 497 7.20 29.30 9.84
CA TRP A 497 7.60 28.77 8.52
C TRP A 497 8.04 27.30 8.62
N LEU A 498 8.96 26.99 9.53
CA LEU A 498 9.42 25.63 9.79
C LEU A 498 8.26 24.70 10.17
N LYS A 499 7.36 25.14 11.07
CA LYS A 499 6.18 24.35 11.44
C LYS A 499 5.32 24.00 10.22
N ARG A 500 5.10 24.96 9.32
CA ARG A 500 4.30 24.76 8.11
C ARG A 500 4.98 23.80 7.13
N LEU A 501 6.28 23.95 6.88
CA LEU A 501 7.05 23.05 6.02
C LEU A 501 7.07 21.62 6.56
N ILE A 502 7.28 21.45 7.88
CA ILE A 502 7.23 20.14 8.54
C ILE A 502 5.83 19.53 8.43
N GLY A 503 4.77 20.33 8.60
CA GLY A 503 3.38 19.90 8.46
C GLY A 503 3.02 19.50 7.02
N ALA A 504 3.59 20.18 6.02
CA ALA A 504 3.42 19.87 4.59
C ALA A 504 4.25 18.65 4.15
N GLY A 505 5.21 18.20 4.97
CA GLY A 505 6.10 17.07 4.67
C GLY A 505 7.35 17.44 3.87
N ASP A 506 7.62 18.72 3.62
CA ASP A 506 8.85 19.19 2.96
C ASP A 506 9.98 19.35 4.00
N LEU A 507 10.57 18.21 4.36
CA LEU A 507 11.60 18.14 5.40
C LEU A 507 12.96 18.67 4.92
N ASP A 508 13.29 18.48 3.64
CA ASP A 508 14.53 19.00 3.05
C ASP A 508 14.47 20.53 2.90
N GLY A 509 13.31 21.07 2.51
CA GLY A 509 13.07 22.52 2.55
C GLY A 509 13.18 23.09 3.96
N ALA A 510 12.58 22.42 4.96
CA ALA A 510 12.70 22.83 6.36
C ALA A 510 14.17 22.82 6.86
N HIS A 511 14.97 21.84 6.47
CA HIS A 511 16.41 21.82 6.79
C HIS A 511 17.19 22.95 6.11
N SER A 512 16.87 23.24 4.85
CA SER A 512 17.47 24.35 4.11
C SER A 512 17.16 25.71 4.77
N VAL A 513 15.92 25.90 5.22
CA VAL A 513 15.51 27.09 6.00
C VAL A 513 16.27 27.15 7.33
N PHE A 514 16.46 26.02 8.03
CA PHE A 514 17.26 25.98 9.25
C PHE A 514 18.72 26.39 9.01
N ILE A 515 19.36 25.89 7.95
CA ILE A 515 20.73 26.30 7.58
C ILE A 515 20.76 27.79 7.24
N PHE A 516 19.78 28.28 6.48
CA PHE A 516 19.66 29.69 6.12
C PHE A 516 19.54 30.59 7.36
N MET A 517 18.69 30.23 8.33
CA MET A 517 18.58 30.95 9.60
C MET A 517 19.93 31.06 10.30
N ARG A 518 20.70 29.96 10.34
CA ARG A 518 22.05 29.95 10.92
C ARG A 518 23.00 30.85 10.15
N SER A 519 23.00 30.82 8.82
CA SER A 519 23.85 31.70 8.00
C SER A 519 23.57 33.19 8.25
N LYS A 520 22.32 33.55 8.58
CA LYS A 520 21.91 34.93 8.93
C LYS A 520 22.05 35.25 10.42
N GLY A 521 22.62 34.36 11.23
CA GLY A 521 22.82 34.56 12.67
C GLY A 521 21.54 34.50 13.51
N ILE A 522 20.46 33.94 12.99
CA ILE A 522 19.18 33.79 13.70
C ILE A 522 19.15 32.44 14.39
N GLU A 523 19.07 32.43 15.73
CA GLU A 523 18.97 31.20 16.51
C GLU A 523 17.58 30.56 16.32
N ALA A 524 17.56 29.34 15.78
CA ALA A 524 16.34 28.57 15.62
C ALA A 524 15.80 28.09 16.97
N ALA A 525 14.48 28.08 17.13
CA ALA A 525 13.87 27.56 18.35
C ALA A 525 14.02 26.03 18.43
N THR A 526 14.56 25.52 19.54
CA THR A 526 14.78 24.08 19.78
C THR A 526 13.53 23.24 19.52
N ILE A 527 12.34 23.73 19.88
CA ILE A 527 11.06 23.04 19.68
C ILE A 527 10.83 22.71 18.19
N GLN A 528 11.15 23.62 17.28
CA GLN A 528 10.93 23.41 15.85
C GLN A 528 11.97 22.45 15.26
N VAL A 529 13.20 22.51 15.75
CA VAL A 529 14.28 21.60 15.33
C VAL A 529 14.03 20.17 15.84
N ASN A 530 13.53 20.02 17.07
CA ASN A 530 13.04 18.73 17.59
C ASN A 530 11.87 18.21 16.75
N GLY A 531 10.95 19.10 16.34
CA GLY A 531 9.87 18.78 15.41
C GLY A 531 10.38 18.21 14.07
N LEU A 532 11.44 18.81 13.51
CA LEU A 532 12.09 18.34 12.28
C LEU A 532 12.77 16.98 12.46
N ILE A 533 13.54 16.80 13.53
CA ILE A 533 14.18 15.52 13.89
C ILE A 533 13.12 14.42 14.00
N GLY A 534 12.05 14.67 14.74
CA GLY A 534 10.95 13.71 14.88
C GLY A 534 10.23 13.42 13.56
N ALA A 535 10.07 14.42 12.69
CA ALA A 535 9.46 14.23 11.38
C ALA A 535 10.32 13.35 10.45
N TRP A 536 11.64 13.57 10.43
CA TRP A 536 12.56 12.69 9.71
C TRP A 536 12.52 11.25 10.25
N GLN A 537 12.52 11.09 11.57
CA GLN A 537 12.43 9.76 12.19
C GLN A 537 11.13 9.03 11.84
N ARG A 538 10.00 9.73 11.78
CA ARG A 538 8.70 9.16 11.36
C ARG A 538 8.64 8.84 9.86
N SER A 539 9.36 9.59 9.02
CA SER A 539 9.39 9.33 7.57
C SER A 539 10.04 8.00 7.20
N GLY A 540 10.92 7.46 8.06
CA GLY A 540 11.51 6.12 7.93
C GLY A 540 12.59 5.96 6.83
N GLY A 541 12.91 7.01 6.07
CA GLY A 541 14.01 6.97 5.09
C GLY A 541 15.37 6.85 5.77
N ALA A 542 16.27 6.02 5.24
CA ALA A 542 17.61 5.82 5.81
C ALA A 542 18.40 7.15 5.89
N ASP A 543 18.41 7.93 4.81
CA ASP A 543 19.05 9.24 4.74
C ASP A 543 18.43 10.24 5.72
N ASN A 544 17.10 10.18 5.90
CA ASN A 544 16.39 11.04 6.84
C ASN A 544 16.74 10.69 8.29
N LEU A 545 16.88 9.40 8.61
CA LEU A 545 17.34 8.95 9.93
C LEU A 545 18.76 9.42 10.22
N GLU A 546 19.67 9.33 9.24
CA GLU A 546 21.04 9.82 9.40
C GLU A 546 21.09 11.33 9.60
N LYS A 547 20.32 12.11 8.81
CA LYS A 547 20.16 13.57 9.00
C LYS A 547 19.62 13.90 10.38
N ALA A 548 18.62 13.16 10.85
CA ALA A 548 18.02 13.34 12.18
C ALA A 548 19.03 13.06 13.30
N ASP A 549 19.75 11.94 13.22
CA ASP A 549 20.77 11.54 14.19
C ASP A 549 21.88 12.58 14.24
N LYS A 550 22.41 13.00 13.08
CA LYS A 550 23.47 14.01 12.99
C LYS A 550 23.04 15.35 13.60
N LEU A 551 21.87 15.87 13.21
CA LEU A 551 21.37 17.15 13.71
C LEU A 551 21.12 17.10 15.23
N ALA A 552 20.54 16.00 15.74
CA ALA A 552 20.30 15.83 17.16
C ALA A 552 21.63 15.77 17.95
N TRP A 553 22.64 15.04 17.46
CA TRP A 553 23.96 14.99 18.06
C TRP A 553 24.68 16.34 18.04
N ASP A 554 24.53 17.13 16.98
CA ASP A 554 25.06 18.49 16.92
C ASP A 554 24.44 19.38 18.02
N MET A 555 23.12 19.28 18.24
CA MET A 555 22.43 19.99 19.33
C MET A 555 22.88 19.51 20.73
N ILE A 556 23.14 18.21 20.88
CA ILE A 556 23.64 17.61 22.13
C ILE A 556 25.06 18.13 22.43
N ASN A 557 25.92 18.15 21.43
CA ASN A 557 27.29 18.68 21.55
C ASN A 557 27.27 20.17 21.91
N ALA A 558 26.37 20.96 21.32
CA ALA A 558 26.16 22.36 21.68
C ALA A 558 25.76 22.52 23.15
N ARG A 559 24.87 21.65 23.66
CA ARG A 559 24.46 21.65 25.07
C ARG A 559 25.60 21.24 26.00
N ILE A 560 26.36 20.20 25.67
CA ILE A 560 27.50 19.74 26.48
C ILE A 560 28.59 20.81 26.54
N ASN A 561 28.90 21.46 25.42
CA ASN A 561 29.86 22.55 25.37
C ASN A 561 29.39 23.74 26.22
N PHE A 562 28.10 24.08 26.16
CA PHE A 562 27.51 25.10 27.04
C PHE A 562 27.69 24.77 28.52
N VAL A 563 27.42 23.53 28.93
CA VAL A 563 27.61 23.08 30.33
C VAL A 563 29.09 23.13 30.74
N ARG A 564 29.99 22.65 29.86
CA ARG A 564 31.44 22.69 30.11
C ARG A 564 31.93 24.13 30.29
N ASN A 565 31.50 25.04 29.43
CA ASN A 565 31.84 26.45 29.51
C ASN A 565 31.27 27.10 30.78
N ARG A 566 30.03 26.78 31.15
CA ARG A 566 29.43 27.23 32.41
C ARG A 566 30.24 26.78 33.62
N ARG A 567 30.62 25.50 33.70
CA ARG A 567 31.45 24.97 34.80
C ARG A 567 32.82 25.67 34.87
N ARG A 568 33.45 25.88 33.71
CA ARG A 568 34.74 26.60 33.61
C ARG A 568 34.61 28.04 34.13
N LEU A 569 33.54 28.74 33.77
CA LEU A 569 33.27 30.10 34.26
C LEU A 569 33.08 30.11 35.77
N SER A 570 32.31 29.16 36.32
CA SER A 570 32.10 29.04 37.77
C SER A 570 33.37 28.71 38.55
N SER A 571 34.38 28.09 37.92
CA SER A 571 35.67 27.79 38.55
C SER A 571 36.71 28.92 38.46
N MET A 572 36.41 30.02 37.74
CA MET A 572 37.32 31.16 37.60
C MET A 572 36.94 32.26 38.60
N GLU A 573 37.91 32.72 39.40
CA GLU A 573 37.75 33.88 40.29
C GLU A 573 38.22 35.16 39.58
N GLY A 574 37.35 36.17 39.48
CA GLY A 574 37.65 37.48 38.89
C GLY A 574 36.68 37.90 37.75
N PRO A 575 36.72 39.16 37.28
CA PRO A 575 35.90 39.63 36.18
C PRO A 575 36.35 38.99 34.86
N VAL A 576 35.65 37.93 34.44
CA VAL A 576 35.92 37.23 33.18
C VAL A 576 35.21 37.92 32.03
N ARG A 577 35.99 38.43 31.06
CA ARG A 577 35.47 38.90 29.77
C ARG A 577 35.25 37.70 28.86
N ILE A 578 33.98 37.39 28.56
CA ILE A 578 33.65 36.38 27.56
C ILE A 578 34.01 36.97 26.18
N VAL A 579 35.06 36.42 25.56
CA VAL A 579 35.38 36.68 24.16
C VAL A 579 34.84 35.49 23.37
N GLU A 580 33.84 35.73 22.54
CA GLU A 580 33.39 34.73 21.56
C GLU A 580 34.49 34.54 20.53
N VAL A 581 35.34 33.54 20.74
CA VAL A 581 36.26 33.06 19.72
C VAL A 581 35.39 32.27 18.74
N ASN A 582 34.91 32.95 17.70
CA ASN A 582 34.15 32.35 16.60
C ASN A 582 35.05 31.37 15.84
N GLY A 583 35.17 30.15 16.37
CA GLY A 583 36.00 29.10 15.78
C GLY A 583 35.50 28.58 14.43
N ASN A 584 34.25 28.88 14.04
CA ASN A 584 33.68 28.58 12.72
C ASN A 584 32.80 29.76 12.27
N ALA A 585 33.36 30.69 11.52
CA ALA A 585 32.79 32.02 11.23
C ALA A 585 31.64 32.06 10.18
N GLU A 586 31.13 30.92 9.69
CA GLU A 586 30.16 30.91 8.57
C GLU A 586 28.71 30.54 8.94
N LEU A 587 28.50 29.87 10.09
CA LEU A 587 27.17 29.40 10.50
C LEU A 587 26.89 29.78 11.95
N GLY A 588 25.77 30.48 12.17
CA GLY A 588 25.29 30.89 13.49
C GLY A 588 25.10 29.74 14.48
N ALA A 589 24.89 30.10 15.75
CA ALA A 589 24.87 29.18 16.87
C ALA A 589 23.88 28.01 16.67
N MET A 590 24.31 26.81 17.08
CA MET A 590 23.47 25.61 17.12
C MET A 590 22.53 25.68 18.33
N PRO A 591 21.22 25.44 18.18
CA PRO A 591 20.31 25.38 19.32
C PRO A 591 20.72 24.25 20.26
N LYS A 592 20.63 24.53 21.56
CA LYS A 592 21.00 23.57 22.61
C LYS A 592 19.92 22.49 22.70
N ALA A 593 20.34 21.22 22.79
CA ALA A 593 19.44 20.10 23.05
C ALA A 593 18.67 20.26 24.36
N THR A 594 17.42 19.83 24.34
CA THR A 594 16.51 19.72 25.49
C THR A 594 16.22 18.26 25.80
N LEU A 595 15.50 18.00 26.90
CA LEU A 595 15.03 16.65 27.25
C LEU A 595 14.32 15.96 26.08
N GLU A 596 13.46 16.70 25.37
CA GLU A 596 12.76 16.22 24.17
C GLU A 596 13.72 15.72 23.07
N THR A 597 14.83 16.42 22.82
CA THR A 597 15.84 15.98 21.82
C THR A 597 16.39 14.60 22.17
N PHE A 598 16.71 14.38 23.46
CA PHE A 598 17.19 13.09 23.92
C PHE A 598 16.08 12.03 23.91
N SER A 599 14.87 12.38 24.30
CA SER A 599 13.71 11.47 24.30
C SER A 599 13.38 10.96 22.89
N LEU A 600 13.46 11.83 21.87
CA LEU A 600 13.28 11.47 20.46
C LEU A 600 14.34 10.46 20.00
N LEU A 601 15.61 10.70 20.31
CA LEU A 601 16.68 9.75 19.98
C LEU A 601 16.53 8.42 20.74
N ALA A 602 16.23 8.48 22.05
CA ALA A 602 16.07 7.29 22.87
C ALA A 602 14.93 6.39 22.36
N GLU A 603 13.79 6.99 22.01
CA GLU A 603 12.67 6.26 21.40
C GLU A 603 13.07 5.64 20.06
N ASN A 604 13.71 6.41 19.17
CA ASN A 604 14.13 5.93 17.84
C ASN A 604 15.15 4.78 17.95
N TYR A 605 16.18 4.93 18.78
CA TYR A 605 17.18 3.89 18.99
C TYR A 605 16.62 2.64 19.64
N ARG A 606 15.65 2.78 20.57
CA ARG A 606 14.95 1.64 21.17
C ARG A 606 14.17 0.88 20.09
N ILE A 607 13.42 1.58 19.24
CA ILE A 607 12.65 0.94 18.15
C ILE A 607 13.58 0.21 17.19
N ARG A 608 14.76 0.79 16.88
CA ARG A 608 15.78 0.20 16.00
C ARG A 608 16.70 -0.82 16.70
N ARG A 609 16.52 -1.05 18.01
CA ARG A 609 17.34 -1.94 18.85
C ARG A 609 18.84 -1.59 18.85
N LEU A 610 19.17 -0.30 18.81
CA LEU A 610 20.55 0.19 18.81
C LEU A 610 21.06 0.46 20.23
N GLN A 611 21.33 -0.61 20.99
CA GLN A 611 21.73 -0.52 22.40
C GLN A 611 23.00 0.31 22.61
N GLY A 612 24.03 0.12 21.78
CA GLY A 612 25.28 0.88 21.91
C GLY A 612 25.10 2.39 21.71
N GLU A 613 24.15 2.80 20.86
CA GLU A 613 23.82 4.22 20.69
C GLU A 613 23.02 4.77 21.88
N ILE A 614 22.17 3.95 22.51
CA ILE A 614 21.46 4.34 23.75
C ILE A 614 22.42 4.55 24.92
N GLU A 615 23.45 3.72 25.05
CA GLU A 615 24.47 3.88 26.10
C GLU A 615 25.27 5.17 25.90
N LYS A 616 25.71 5.44 24.66
CA LYS A 616 26.35 6.72 24.31
C LYS A 616 25.43 7.90 24.57
N LEU A 617 24.14 7.79 24.21
CA LEU A 617 23.14 8.82 24.44
C LEU A 617 22.94 9.07 25.94
N TRP A 618 22.91 8.02 26.76
CA TRP A 618 22.79 8.12 28.21
C TRP A 618 24.01 8.80 28.84
N ASP A 619 25.21 8.51 28.37
CA ASP A 619 26.44 9.19 28.80
C ASP A 619 26.44 10.67 28.42
N ALA A 620 26.01 10.99 27.20
CA ALA A 620 25.85 12.36 26.74
C ALA A 620 24.78 13.11 27.55
N PHE A 621 23.67 12.45 27.89
CA PHE A 621 22.61 13.01 28.72
C PHE A 621 23.13 13.40 30.11
N ARG A 622 23.94 12.55 30.75
CA ARG A 622 24.57 12.87 32.04
C ARG A 622 25.54 14.06 31.92
N LYS A 623 26.33 14.12 30.85
CA LYS A 623 27.24 15.26 30.57
C LYS A 623 26.49 16.56 30.27
N ALA A 624 25.29 16.48 29.71
CA ALA A 624 24.43 17.62 29.40
C ALA A 624 23.72 18.23 30.63
N GLU A 625 23.85 17.59 31.82
CA GLU A 625 23.22 17.99 33.08
C GLU A 625 21.72 18.26 32.93
N ILE A 626 21.02 17.36 32.23
CA ILE A 626 19.56 17.38 32.10
C ILE A 626 18.98 16.33 33.05
N SER A 627 17.88 16.67 33.73
CA SER A 627 17.16 15.73 34.57
C SER A 627 16.25 14.84 33.72
N PRO A 628 16.30 13.50 33.89
CA PRO A 628 15.41 12.59 33.17
C PRO A 628 13.99 12.69 33.72
N ASP A 629 13.00 12.47 32.85
CA ASP A 629 11.60 12.28 33.22
C ASP A 629 11.20 10.80 33.11
N ALA A 630 9.92 10.51 33.41
CA ALA A 630 9.36 9.17 33.30
C ALA A 630 9.50 8.61 31.87
N PHE A 631 9.24 9.44 30.86
CA PHE A 631 9.33 9.03 29.46
C PHE A 631 10.74 8.57 29.08
N MET A 632 11.77 9.39 29.37
CA MET A 632 13.16 9.03 29.13
C MET A 632 13.55 7.74 29.88
N MET A 633 13.17 7.64 31.16
CA MET A 633 13.40 6.43 31.95
C MET A 633 12.79 5.20 31.27
N ASN A 634 11.55 5.29 30.81
CA ASN A 634 10.86 4.19 30.15
C ASN A 634 11.56 3.75 28.86
N GLN A 635 12.06 4.68 28.06
CA GLN A 635 12.83 4.33 26.85
C GLN A 635 14.08 3.52 27.20
N LEU A 636 14.81 3.93 28.25
CA LEU A 636 16.00 3.22 28.72
C LEU A 636 15.63 1.84 29.26
N LEU A 637 14.64 1.74 30.15
CA LEU A 637 14.20 0.47 30.75
C LEU A 637 13.78 -0.54 29.68
N GLU A 638 13.00 -0.11 28.69
CA GLU A 638 12.59 -1.01 27.60
C GLU A 638 13.77 -1.43 26.71
N SER A 639 14.76 -0.56 26.49
CA SER A 639 15.97 -0.94 25.75
C SER A 639 16.78 -2.01 26.47
N TYR A 640 17.04 -1.83 27.78
CA TYR A 640 17.71 -2.84 28.60
C TYR A 640 16.93 -4.16 28.62
N SER A 641 15.60 -4.09 28.70
CA SER A 641 14.71 -5.27 28.63
C SER A 641 14.85 -6.03 27.31
N GLN A 642 14.85 -5.34 26.18
CA GLN A 642 14.99 -5.94 24.84
C GLN A 642 16.34 -6.64 24.64
N ASN A 643 17.40 -6.13 25.28
CA ASN A 643 18.73 -6.73 25.24
C ASN A 643 18.93 -7.83 26.31
N GLY A 644 17.94 -8.05 27.18
CA GLY A 644 17.98 -9.05 28.24
C GLY A 644 18.65 -8.63 29.54
N ASN A 645 19.16 -7.40 29.62
CA ASN A 645 19.89 -6.80 30.74
C ASN A 645 18.93 -6.29 31.85
N VAL A 646 18.14 -7.20 32.44
CA VAL A 646 17.09 -6.84 33.40
C VAL A 646 17.63 -6.39 34.75
N PHE A 647 18.79 -6.90 35.15
CA PHE A 647 19.41 -6.50 36.41
C PHE A 647 19.80 -5.02 36.37
N GLU A 648 20.47 -4.59 35.30
CA GLU A 648 20.85 -3.22 35.02
C GLU A 648 19.62 -2.32 34.91
N ALA A 649 18.55 -2.78 34.24
CA ALA A 649 17.29 -2.05 34.17
C ALA A 649 16.69 -1.76 35.55
N ARG A 650 16.69 -2.76 36.45
CA ARG A 650 16.18 -2.58 37.82
C ARG A 650 17.04 -1.63 38.65
N GLN A 651 18.36 -1.72 38.53
CA GLN A 651 19.25 -0.76 39.19
C GLN A 651 19.02 0.65 38.67
N LEU A 652 18.88 0.81 37.35
CA LEU A 652 18.55 2.08 36.73
C LEU A 652 17.24 2.65 37.29
N TYR A 653 16.16 1.87 37.30
CA TYR A 653 14.88 2.26 37.91
C TYR A 653 15.07 2.77 39.34
N ARG A 654 15.76 1.99 40.19
CA ARG A 654 15.97 2.37 41.59
C ARG A 654 16.76 3.68 41.70
N SER A 655 17.85 3.83 40.94
CA SER A 655 18.64 5.06 40.96
C SER A 655 17.83 6.29 40.51
N LEU A 656 17.00 6.16 39.47
CA LEU A 656 16.23 7.28 38.92
C LEU A 656 15.09 7.66 39.86
N VAL A 657 14.33 6.70 40.37
CA VAL A 657 13.17 6.96 41.23
C VAL A 657 13.59 7.38 42.64
N TYR A 658 14.56 6.70 43.24
CA TYR A 658 14.90 6.92 44.65
C TYR A 658 15.98 7.97 44.88
N GLU A 659 17.03 8.00 44.06
CA GLU A 659 18.14 8.93 44.22
C GLU A 659 17.86 10.24 43.47
N ARG A 660 17.39 10.15 42.21
CA ARG A 660 17.10 11.33 41.39
C ARG A 660 15.65 11.83 41.47
N LYS A 661 14.79 11.16 42.25
CA LYS A 661 13.39 11.55 42.48
C LYS A 661 12.56 11.68 41.19
N VAL A 662 12.86 10.90 40.16
CA VAL A 662 12.03 10.80 38.96
C VAL A 662 10.71 10.13 39.34
N LYS A 663 9.59 10.79 39.04
CA LYS A 663 8.28 10.20 39.30
C LYS A 663 7.97 9.14 38.24
N PRO A 664 7.71 7.88 38.61
CA PRO A 664 7.27 6.87 37.64
C PRO A 664 5.85 7.17 37.15
N ASP A 665 5.53 6.65 35.97
CA ASP A 665 4.21 6.71 35.32
C ASP A 665 3.64 5.28 35.12
N PRO A 666 2.39 5.11 34.65
CA PRO A 666 1.82 3.77 34.41
C PRO A 666 2.64 2.93 33.43
N TYR A 667 3.25 3.57 32.42
CA TYR A 667 4.13 2.91 31.45
C TYR A 667 5.43 2.38 32.08
N THR A 668 5.94 3.05 33.11
CA THR A 668 7.08 2.58 33.90
C THR A 668 6.76 1.23 34.54
N PHE A 669 5.59 1.12 35.17
CA PHE A 669 5.16 -0.14 35.78
C PHE A 669 4.91 -1.22 34.73
N MET A 670 4.29 -0.89 33.59
CA MET A 670 4.17 -1.82 32.47
C MET A 670 5.54 -2.37 32.03
N ALA A 671 6.58 -1.52 31.94
CA ALA A 671 7.93 -1.96 31.62
C ALA A 671 8.51 -2.89 32.71
N LEU A 672 8.35 -2.55 34.00
CA LEU A 672 8.78 -3.40 35.12
C LEU A 672 8.12 -4.78 35.10
N TRP A 673 6.80 -4.83 34.87
CA TRP A 673 6.05 -6.08 34.78
C TRP A 673 6.47 -6.94 33.58
N LYS A 674 6.75 -6.31 32.42
CA LYS A 674 7.32 -7.02 31.26
C LYS A 674 8.69 -7.63 31.55
N MET A 675 9.48 -7.02 32.43
CA MET A 675 10.84 -7.46 32.76
C MET A 675 10.90 -8.64 33.73
N LEU A 676 9.80 -9.00 34.39
CA LEU A 676 9.75 -10.17 35.30
C LEU A 676 10.16 -11.46 34.58
N GLY A 677 10.93 -12.33 35.24
CA GLY A 677 11.31 -13.64 34.69
C GLY A 677 10.07 -14.48 34.38
N ALA A 678 9.04 -14.36 35.23
CA ALA A 678 7.68 -14.83 35.05
C ALA A 678 6.95 -14.33 33.77
N ASN A 679 7.51 -13.41 33.00
CA ASN A 679 6.97 -12.97 31.72
C ASN A 679 7.91 -13.19 30.54
N ARG A 680 9.20 -13.47 30.81
CA ARG A 680 10.26 -13.60 29.81
C ARG A 680 10.65 -15.05 29.56
N LEU A 681 10.70 -15.86 30.62
CA LEU A 681 11.12 -17.26 30.57
C LEU A 681 9.95 -18.16 30.15
N HIS A 682 10.22 -19.31 29.53
CA HIS A 682 9.16 -20.26 29.14
C HIS A 682 8.77 -21.21 30.29
N ASN A 683 9.74 -21.63 31.10
CA ASN A 683 9.55 -22.43 32.31
C ASN A 683 10.20 -21.71 33.50
N VAL A 684 9.49 -21.64 34.62
CA VAL A 684 10.00 -21.21 35.93
C VAL A 684 9.73 -22.38 36.87
N SER A 685 10.76 -22.98 37.46
CA SER A 685 10.60 -24.20 38.29
C SER A 685 11.62 -24.27 39.43
N GLY A 686 11.25 -24.91 40.53
CA GLY A 686 12.13 -25.09 41.69
C GLY A 686 12.33 -23.80 42.48
N GLU A 687 13.53 -23.60 43.04
CA GLU A 687 13.89 -22.41 43.85
C GLU A 687 13.78 -21.08 43.08
N GLU A 688 13.87 -21.12 41.75
CA GLU A 688 13.65 -19.94 40.90
C GLU A 688 12.20 -19.46 40.95
N LEU A 689 11.23 -20.36 41.20
CA LEU A 689 9.82 -20.01 41.32
C LEU A 689 9.57 -19.15 42.56
N ASP A 690 10.11 -19.53 43.71
CA ASP A 690 9.91 -18.82 44.97
C ASP A 690 10.53 -17.42 44.93
N ASN A 691 11.72 -17.31 44.33
CA ASN A 691 12.38 -16.03 44.09
C ASN A 691 11.56 -15.14 43.14
N GLU A 692 11.03 -15.69 42.05
CA GLU A 692 10.18 -14.94 41.11
C GLU A 692 8.83 -14.54 41.72
N VAL A 693 8.23 -15.37 42.58
CA VAL A 693 7.03 -15.02 43.36
C VAL A 693 7.31 -13.83 44.27
N LYS A 694 8.39 -13.89 45.07
CA LYS A 694 8.80 -12.80 45.95
C LYS A 694 9.00 -11.50 45.19
N VAL A 695 9.76 -11.55 44.10
CA VAL A 695 10.04 -10.42 43.22
C VAL A 695 8.77 -9.85 42.58
N THR A 696 7.81 -10.70 42.22
CA THR A 696 6.53 -10.27 41.65
C THR A 696 5.68 -9.55 42.69
N ARG A 697 5.62 -10.06 43.93
CA ARG A 697 4.95 -9.40 45.05
C ARG A 697 5.59 -8.06 45.40
N GLU A 698 6.92 -7.98 45.44
CA GLU A 698 7.66 -6.73 45.65
C GLU A 698 7.37 -5.70 44.55
N THR A 699 7.30 -6.15 43.28
CA THR A 699 6.96 -5.27 42.15
C THR A 699 5.53 -4.75 42.27
N PHE A 700 4.60 -5.57 42.80
CA PHE A 700 3.24 -5.15 43.10
C PHE A 700 3.20 -4.14 44.26
N ALA A 701 3.97 -4.36 45.33
CA ALA A 701 4.07 -3.41 46.44
C ALA A 701 4.61 -2.05 45.98
N GLU A 702 5.59 -2.05 45.08
CA GLU A 702 6.11 -0.83 44.46
C GLU A 702 5.02 -0.10 43.65
N MET A 703 4.21 -0.84 42.90
CA MET A 703 3.09 -0.29 42.16
C MET A 703 2.01 0.32 43.07
N VAL A 704 1.71 -0.32 44.21
CA VAL A 704 0.78 0.19 45.23
C VAL A 704 1.32 1.45 45.89
N ARG A 705 2.63 1.53 46.15
CA ARG A 705 3.28 2.72 46.70
C ARG A 705 3.06 3.97 45.84
N PHE A 706 2.98 3.80 44.51
CA PHE A 706 2.73 4.87 43.56
C PHE A 706 1.28 4.84 43.02
N SER A 707 0.32 4.35 43.79
CA SER A 707 -1.10 4.24 43.38
C SER A 707 -1.71 5.54 42.85
N ALA A 708 -1.34 6.69 43.43
CA ALA A 708 -1.83 8.01 43.02
C ALA A 708 -1.50 8.34 41.54
N VAL A 709 -0.47 7.73 40.96
CA VAL A 709 -0.09 7.94 39.55
C VAL A 709 -1.15 7.41 38.58
N PHE A 710 -1.96 6.45 39.00
CA PHE A 710 -2.98 5.82 38.16
C PHE A 710 -4.34 6.52 38.20
N GLU A 711 -4.56 7.47 39.12
CA GLU A 711 -5.86 8.14 39.28
C GLU A 711 -6.19 9.12 38.14
N ALA A 712 -5.17 9.71 37.50
CA ALA A 712 -5.36 10.74 36.49
C ALA A 712 -5.92 10.22 35.15
N GLU A 713 -5.39 9.10 34.65
CA GLU A 713 -5.80 8.49 33.37
C GLU A 713 -6.73 7.27 33.55
N GLY A 714 -6.94 6.86 34.81
CA GLY A 714 -7.57 5.60 35.15
C GLY A 714 -6.61 4.42 35.02
N PHE A 715 -6.98 3.30 35.65
CA PHE A 715 -6.15 2.10 35.65
C PHE A 715 -6.25 1.34 34.32
N ASP A 716 -5.11 1.11 33.66
CA ASP A 716 -5.06 0.40 32.38
C ASP A 716 -5.40 -1.10 32.54
N GLY A 717 -6.43 -1.54 31.81
CA GLY A 717 -6.85 -2.94 31.79
C GLY A 717 -5.79 -3.90 31.22
N GLN A 718 -4.88 -3.44 30.35
CA GLN A 718 -3.76 -4.27 29.89
C GLN A 718 -2.72 -4.49 30.98
N LEU A 719 -2.46 -3.46 31.81
CA LEU A 719 -1.62 -3.62 32.99
C LEU A 719 -2.26 -4.59 33.98
N ALA A 720 -3.56 -4.43 34.27
CA ALA A 720 -4.32 -5.35 35.12
C ALA A 720 -4.23 -6.80 34.63
N ARG A 721 -4.44 -7.01 33.32
CA ARG A 721 -4.32 -8.31 32.66
C ARG A 721 -2.92 -8.89 32.80
N LYS A 722 -1.88 -8.07 32.59
CA LYS A 722 -0.49 -8.50 32.73
C LYS A 722 -0.18 -8.93 34.15
N VAL A 723 -0.61 -8.17 35.15
CA VAL A 723 -0.44 -8.48 36.58
C VAL A 723 -1.07 -9.83 36.92
N LEU A 724 -2.37 -10.00 36.64
CA LEU A 724 -3.10 -11.23 37.00
C LEU A 724 -2.55 -12.47 36.30
N HIS A 725 -2.26 -12.39 34.99
CA HIS A 725 -1.65 -13.51 34.29
C HIS A 725 -0.23 -13.83 34.75
N THR A 726 0.51 -12.85 35.28
CA THR A 726 1.84 -13.09 35.86
C THR A 726 1.71 -13.94 37.12
N PHE A 727 0.83 -13.55 38.06
CA PHE A 727 0.55 -14.35 39.26
C PHE A 727 -0.03 -15.73 38.93
N ARG A 728 -0.91 -15.83 37.93
CA ARG A 728 -1.44 -17.12 37.44
C ARG A 728 -0.33 -18.02 36.93
N ARG A 729 0.62 -17.50 36.15
CA ARG A 729 1.73 -18.30 35.61
C ARG A 729 2.66 -18.80 36.71
N LEU A 730 2.80 -18.03 37.79
CA LEU A 730 3.55 -18.42 38.98
C LEU A 730 2.76 -19.32 39.94
N LYS A 731 1.47 -19.57 39.67
CA LYS A 731 0.54 -20.30 40.56
C LYS A 731 0.43 -19.68 41.96
N ASP A 732 0.61 -18.36 42.07
CA ASP A 732 0.46 -17.63 43.32
C ASP A 732 -1.01 -17.23 43.53
N ASN A 733 -1.85 -18.20 43.89
CA ASN A 733 -3.30 -18.00 44.06
C ASN A 733 -3.62 -16.96 45.14
N LEU A 734 -2.84 -16.90 46.23
CA LEU A 734 -2.99 -15.87 47.26
C LEU A 734 -2.64 -14.49 46.73
N GLY A 735 -1.57 -14.37 45.93
CA GLY A 735 -1.23 -13.15 45.23
C GLY A 735 -2.34 -12.67 44.27
N ILE A 736 -3.00 -13.59 43.57
CA ILE A 736 -4.17 -13.25 42.73
C ILE A 736 -5.30 -12.67 43.57
N VAL A 737 -5.68 -13.32 44.68
CA VAL A 737 -6.76 -12.85 45.56
C VAL A 737 -6.44 -11.47 46.13
N THR A 738 -5.21 -11.27 46.63
CA THR A 738 -4.76 -9.98 47.16
C THR A 738 -4.71 -8.91 46.06
N ALA A 739 -4.27 -9.24 44.85
CA ALA A 739 -4.26 -8.31 43.71
C ALA A 739 -5.68 -7.89 43.29
N LEU A 740 -6.63 -8.83 43.23
CA LEU A 740 -8.04 -8.53 42.89
C LEU A 740 -8.67 -7.58 43.91
N ARG A 741 -8.42 -7.79 45.21
CA ARG A 741 -8.89 -6.87 46.26
C ARG A 741 -8.23 -5.51 46.17
N ALA A 742 -6.93 -5.47 45.90
CA ALA A 742 -6.20 -4.21 45.72
C ALA A 742 -6.67 -3.44 44.48
N PHE A 743 -7.04 -4.10 43.39
CA PHE A 743 -7.62 -3.43 42.23
C PHE A 743 -8.91 -2.68 42.56
N GLU A 744 -9.77 -3.28 43.37
CA GLU A 744 -11.02 -2.66 43.81
C GLU A 744 -10.76 -1.49 44.79
N VAL A 745 -9.99 -1.73 45.85
CA VAL A 745 -9.81 -0.77 46.95
C VAL A 745 -8.80 0.34 46.63
N VAL A 746 -7.66 0.00 46.02
CA VAL A 746 -6.54 0.93 45.78
C VAL A 746 -6.67 1.60 44.42
N PHE A 747 -6.94 0.82 43.37
CA PHE A 747 -6.93 1.32 41.99
C PHE A 747 -8.32 1.67 41.45
N LYS A 748 -9.38 1.44 42.24
CA LYS A 748 -10.80 1.67 41.86
C LYS A 748 -11.13 1.03 40.50
N PHE A 749 -10.53 -0.12 40.22
CA PHE A 749 -10.58 -0.83 38.95
C PHE A 749 -11.33 -2.14 39.09
N THR A 750 -12.29 -2.35 38.19
CA THR A 750 -13.05 -3.59 38.11
C THR A 750 -12.60 -4.39 36.89
N PRO A 751 -12.10 -5.62 37.05
CA PRO A 751 -11.71 -6.47 35.92
C PRO A 751 -12.86 -6.69 34.91
N PRO A 752 -12.63 -6.49 33.60
CA PRO A 752 -13.63 -6.79 32.58
C PRO A 752 -14.00 -8.27 32.54
N GLU A 753 -15.22 -8.60 32.13
CA GLU A 753 -15.72 -9.99 32.03
C GLU A 753 -14.78 -10.88 31.22
N VAL A 754 -14.25 -10.35 30.12
CA VAL A 754 -13.27 -11.00 29.24
C VAL A 754 -12.02 -11.45 30.02
N LEU A 755 -11.48 -10.58 30.88
CA LEU A 755 -10.29 -10.89 31.66
C LEU A 755 -10.58 -11.93 32.75
N GLY A 756 -11.73 -11.85 33.41
CA GLY A 756 -12.10 -12.87 34.39
C GLY A 756 -12.31 -14.25 33.77
N LEU A 757 -12.92 -14.31 32.57
CA LEU A 757 -13.02 -15.55 31.81
C LEU A 757 -11.66 -16.11 31.39
N GLU A 758 -10.72 -15.25 30.96
CA GLU A 758 -9.34 -15.67 30.66
C GLU A 758 -8.64 -16.27 31.89
N MET A 759 -8.84 -15.68 33.06
CA MET A 759 -8.26 -16.19 34.31
C MET A 759 -8.84 -17.56 34.68
N LEU A 760 -10.17 -17.70 34.67
CA LEU A 760 -10.87 -18.95 35.04
C LEU A 760 -10.66 -20.10 34.06
N LEU A 761 -10.42 -19.81 32.78
CA LEU A 761 -10.11 -20.82 31.76
C LEU A 761 -8.62 -21.15 31.67
N GLU A 762 -7.78 -20.47 32.47
CA GLU A 762 -6.32 -20.60 32.47
C GLU A 762 -5.66 -20.26 31.11
N THR A 763 -6.35 -19.52 30.24
CA THR A 763 -5.83 -19.12 28.91
C THR A 763 -5.51 -17.64 28.85
N THR A 764 -4.58 -17.23 27.98
CA THR A 764 -4.26 -15.82 27.72
C THR A 764 -4.94 -15.29 26.44
N SER A 765 -5.62 -16.16 25.69
CA SER A 765 -6.34 -15.80 24.47
C SER A 765 -7.64 -16.58 24.41
N LEU A 766 -8.73 -15.84 24.18
CA LEU A 766 -10.06 -16.36 23.90
C LEU A 766 -10.26 -16.55 22.38
N ALA A 767 -9.23 -16.88 21.61
CA ALA A 767 -9.38 -17.18 20.18
C ALA A 767 -9.98 -18.60 20.02
N TRP A 768 -11.26 -18.67 19.63
CA TRP A 768 -12.07 -19.89 19.72
C TRP A 768 -12.16 -20.67 18.41
N GLU A 769 -11.13 -21.45 18.09
CA GLU A 769 -11.14 -22.26 16.87
C GLU A 769 -11.76 -23.67 17.09
N THR A 770 -11.79 -24.18 18.34
CA THR A 770 -12.25 -25.55 18.63
C THR A 770 -13.61 -25.63 19.33
N ALA A 771 -14.37 -26.69 19.07
CA ALA A 771 -15.66 -26.95 19.72
C ALA A 771 -15.53 -27.19 21.24
N GLN A 772 -14.43 -27.81 21.68
CA GLN A 772 -14.15 -28.09 23.10
C GLN A 772 -13.91 -26.80 23.90
N ALA A 773 -13.18 -25.82 23.34
CA ALA A 773 -12.95 -24.54 24.00
C ALA A 773 -14.27 -23.75 24.17
N ARG A 774 -15.16 -23.79 23.17
CA ARG A 774 -16.52 -23.22 23.25
C ARG A 774 -17.40 -23.92 24.29
N GLN A 775 -17.26 -25.23 24.48
CA GLN A 775 -17.97 -25.96 25.53
C GLN A 775 -17.47 -25.59 26.93
N LYS A 776 -16.14 -25.53 27.13
CA LYS A 776 -15.55 -25.08 28.40
C LYS A 776 -15.99 -23.66 28.77
N LEU A 777 -16.00 -22.74 27.81
CA LEU A 777 -16.50 -21.38 28.00
C LEU A 777 -17.97 -21.36 28.47
N ARG A 778 -18.84 -22.12 27.79
CA ARG A 778 -20.27 -22.20 28.18
C ARG A 778 -20.44 -22.74 29.60
N LEU A 779 -19.63 -23.72 30.00
CA LEU A 779 -19.68 -24.27 31.36
C LEU A 779 -19.19 -23.27 32.41
N VAL A 780 -18.09 -22.56 32.14
CA VAL A 780 -17.57 -21.53 33.05
C VAL A 780 -18.56 -20.37 33.16
N LYS A 781 -19.12 -19.89 32.05
CA LYS A 781 -20.14 -18.85 32.05
C LYS A 781 -21.37 -19.25 32.87
N ARG A 782 -21.90 -20.47 32.68
CA ARG A 782 -23.01 -20.98 33.50
C ARG A 782 -22.70 -21.03 35.00
N ARG A 783 -21.46 -21.31 35.39
CA ARG A 783 -21.05 -21.31 36.80
C ARG A 783 -20.99 -19.90 37.37
N ILE A 784 -20.50 -18.94 36.58
CA ILE A 784 -20.50 -17.51 36.94
C ILE A 784 -21.94 -17.04 37.12
N ASP A 785 -22.80 -17.28 36.12
CA ASP A 785 -24.22 -16.90 36.15
C ASP A 785 -24.92 -17.49 37.40
N ALA A 786 -24.69 -18.77 37.69
CA ALA A 786 -25.24 -19.42 38.89
C ALA A 786 -24.69 -18.82 40.21
N HIS A 787 -23.41 -18.41 40.26
CA HIS A 787 -22.84 -17.76 41.43
C HIS A 787 -23.45 -16.37 41.66
N VAL A 788 -23.57 -15.58 40.60
CA VAL A 788 -24.19 -14.25 40.64
C VAL A 788 -25.63 -14.37 41.13
N GLU A 789 -26.43 -15.27 40.55
CA GLU A 789 -27.83 -15.49 40.95
C GLU A 789 -27.95 -15.93 42.42
N ASN A 790 -27.10 -16.84 42.89
CA ASN A 790 -27.13 -17.31 44.28
C ASN A 790 -26.76 -16.19 45.27
N ARG A 791 -25.79 -15.33 44.93
CA ARG A 791 -25.40 -14.20 45.77
C ARG A 791 -26.46 -13.10 45.81
N GLN A 792 -27.08 -12.79 44.68
CA GLN A 792 -28.17 -11.81 44.61
C GLN A 792 -29.37 -12.28 45.44
N LYS A 793 -29.70 -13.58 45.41
CA LYS A 793 -30.69 -14.21 46.29
C LYS A 793 -30.34 -14.06 47.78
N LEU A 794 -29.06 -14.23 48.15
CA LEU A 794 -28.59 -14.03 49.52
C LEU A 794 -28.68 -12.56 49.98
N LEU A 795 -28.56 -11.61 49.05
CA LEU A 795 -28.69 -10.17 49.30
C LEU A 795 -30.15 -9.67 49.23
N GLY A 796 -31.12 -10.54 48.94
CA GLY A 796 -32.54 -10.19 48.86
C GLY A 796 -32.93 -9.37 47.61
N GLN A 797 -32.07 -9.32 46.59
CA GLN A 797 -32.29 -8.58 45.35
C GLN A 797 -32.57 -9.58 44.20
N SER A 798 -33.60 -9.31 43.38
CA SER A 798 -34.01 -10.16 42.24
C SER A 798 -33.65 -9.54 40.89
N THR A 799 -32.52 -8.85 40.81
CA THR A 799 -32.03 -8.26 39.57
C THR A 799 -31.60 -9.37 38.61
N THR A 800 -32.15 -9.39 37.40
CA THR A 800 -31.76 -10.38 36.39
C THR A 800 -30.36 -10.06 35.83
N LEU A 801 -29.62 -11.07 35.35
CA LEU A 801 -28.28 -10.89 34.77
C LEU A 801 -28.27 -9.78 33.70
N ASP A 802 -29.35 -9.64 32.94
CA ASP A 802 -29.54 -8.63 31.88
C ASP A 802 -29.74 -7.19 32.39
N GLU A 803 -30.21 -7.01 33.63
CA GLU A 803 -30.44 -5.70 34.27
C GLU A 803 -29.19 -5.13 34.96
N MET A 804 -28.16 -5.95 35.17
CA MET A 804 -26.92 -5.53 35.83
C MET A 804 -26.04 -4.67 34.93
N THR A 805 -25.51 -3.57 35.46
CA THR A 805 -24.53 -2.76 34.75
C THR A 805 -23.22 -3.54 34.54
N PRO A 806 -22.44 -3.25 33.47
CA PRO A 806 -21.15 -3.91 33.24
C PRO A 806 -20.17 -3.81 34.42
N LYS A 807 -20.25 -2.72 35.19
CA LYS A 807 -19.45 -2.52 36.40
C LYS A 807 -19.85 -3.47 37.52
N GLN A 808 -21.16 -3.57 37.81
CA GLN A 808 -21.69 -4.52 38.81
C GLN A 808 -21.38 -5.97 38.41
N ARG A 809 -21.48 -6.32 37.12
CA ARG A 809 -21.08 -7.65 36.64
C ARG A 809 -19.59 -7.93 36.85
N GLY A 810 -18.73 -6.93 36.64
CA GLY A 810 -17.30 -7.06 36.90
C GLY A 810 -16.96 -7.21 38.39
N GLU A 811 -17.69 -6.53 39.28
CA GLU A 811 -17.54 -6.63 40.74
C GLU A 811 -17.92 -8.03 41.23
N GLU A 812 -19.07 -8.54 40.76
CA GLU A 812 -19.50 -9.92 41.05
C GLU A 812 -18.51 -10.97 40.50
N LEU A 813 -17.99 -10.75 39.30
CA LEU A 813 -16.98 -11.64 38.72
C LEU A 813 -15.66 -11.62 39.50
N SER A 814 -15.21 -10.44 39.94
CA SER A 814 -14.04 -10.29 40.81
C SER A 814 -14.24 -11.08 42.11
N HIS A 815 -15.41 -10.96 42.73
CA HIS A 815 -15.73 -11.72 43.93
C HIS A 815 -15.75 -13.24 43.68
N TYR A 816 -16.37 -13.67 42.58
CA TYR A 816 -16.38 -15.07 42.20
C TYR A 816 -14.96 -15.62 42.01
N MET A 817 -14.10 -14.89 41.29
CA MET A 817 -12.70 -15.26 41.10
C MET A 817 -11.96 -15.37 42.44
N GLN A 818 -12.14 -14.42 43.35
CA GLN A 818 -11.55 -14.49 44.69
C GLN A 818 -11.98 -15.76 45.43
N THR A 819 -13.25 -16.15 45.30
CA THR A 819 -13.80 -17.35 45.96
C THR A 819 -13.21 -18.63 45.36
N VAL A 820 -13.13 -18.72 44.03
CA VAL A 820 -12.56 -19.88 43.33
C VAL A 820 -11.08 -20.05 43.66
N TYR A 821 -10.28 -19.00 43.55
CA TYR A 821 -8.85 -19.09 43.85
C TYR A 821 -8.59 -19.36 45.33
N LEU A 822 -9.41 -18.86 46.25
CA LEU A 822 -9.30 -19.17 47.68
C LEU A 822 -9.66 -20.63 47.98
N GLN A 823 -10.68 -21.18 47.33
CA GLN A 823 -11.04 -22.61 47.43
C GLN A 823 -9.92 -23.52 46.93
N GLU A 824 -9.22 -23.14 45.86
CA GLU A 824 -8.09 -23.89 45.32
C GLU A 824 -6.87 -23.93 46.26
N VAL A 825 -6.69 -22.93 47.14
CA VAL A 825 -5.60 -22.94 48.12
C VAL A 825 -5.91 -23.83 49.33
N GLY A 826 -7.18 -24.05 49.66
CA GLY A 826 -7.61 -24.82 50.83
C GLY A 826 -7.57 -24.01 52.14
N PRO A 827 -7.66 -24.66 53.32
CA PRO A 827 -7.64 -23.97 54.61
C PRO A 827 -6.23 -23.44 54.92
N VAL A 828 -6.02 -22.15 54.63
CA VAL A 828 -4.78 -21.45 54.92
C VAL A 828 -4.92 -20.67 56.24
N PRO A 829 -3.92 -20.72 57.14
CA PRO A 829 -3.90 -19.85 58.32
C PRO A 829 -3.99 -18.36 57.92
N GLU A 830 -4.82 -17.59 58.62
CA GLU A 830 -4.97 -16.14 58.39
C GLU A 830 -3.63 -15.39 58.47
N SER A 831 -2.67 -15.91 59.24
CA SER A 831 -1.30 -15.38 59.33
C SER A 831 -0.57 -15.38 57.98
N TYR A 832 -0.81 -16.37 57.12
CA TYR A 832 -0.14 -16.45 55.82
C TYR A 832 -0.76 -15.50 54.80
N VAL A 833 -2.09 -15.32 54.83
CA VAL A 833 -2.77 -14.30 54.02
C VAL A 833 -2.32 -12.89 54.41
N ALA A 834 -2.17 -12.64 55.71
CA ALA A 834 -1.62 -11.39 56.24
C ALA A 834 -0.16 -11.16 55.79
N GLN A 835 0.66 -12.22 55.74
CA GLN A 835 2.03 -12.12 55.25
C GLN A 835 2.09 -11.75 53.76
N VAL A 836 1.30 -12.40 52.90
CA VAL A 836 1.22 -12.08 51.47
C VAL A 836 0.75 -10.63 51.26
N ALA A 837 -0.25 -10.19 52.02
CA ALA A 837 -0.73 -8.81 51.96
C ALA A 837 0.33 -7.78 52.39
N LYS A 838 1.22 -8.14 53.33
CA LYS A 838 2.37 -7.30 53.72
C LYS A 838 3.43 -7.25 52.62
N GLU A 839 3.77 -8.40 52.03
CA GLU A 839 4.72 -8.48 50.91
C GLU A 839 4.24 -7.70 49.68
N MET A 840 2.93 -7.64 49.46
CA MET A 840 2.30 -6.85 48.38
C MET A 840 2.01 -5.39 48.76
N GLY A 841 2.35 -4.96 49.99
CA GLY A 841 2.20 -3.57 50.43
C GLY A 841 0.75 -3.11 50.65
N VAL A 842 -0.21 -4.03 50.77
CA VAL A 842 -1.65 -3.72 50.87
C VAL A 842 -2.24 -4.01 52.26
N TYR A 843 -1.48 -4.61 53.18
CA TYR A 843 -1.97 -5.04 54.49
C TYR A 843 -2.67 -3.92 55.27
N ASP A 844 -2.04 -2.76 55.41
CA ASP A 844 -2.61 -1.63 56.18
C ASP A 844 -3.81 -0.97 55.50
N ILE A 845 -3.93 -1.13 54.17
CA ILE A 845 -5.02 -0.56 53.38
C ILE A 845 -6.24 -1.49 53.44
N LEU A 846 -6.01 -2.79 53.28
CA LEU A 846 -7.06 -3.82 53.35
C LEU A 846 -7.51 -4.13 54.78
N ALA A 847 -6.70 -3.83 55.80
CA ALA A 847 -7.13 -3.94 57.20
C ALA A 847 -8.04 -2.77 57.63
N LYS A 848 -8.08 -1.68 56.85
CA LYS A 848 -8.88 -0.47 57.12
C LYS A 848 -10.12 -0.36 56.22
N ALA A 849 -10.13 -1.06 55.10
CA ALA A 849 -11.25 -1.15 54.14
C ALA A 849 -12.14 -2.33 54.49
#